data_AF-A0A5M3Z4Q8-F1
#
_entry.id   AF-A0A5M3Z4Q8-F1
#
_cell.length_a   1.000
_cell.length_b   1.000
_cell.length_c   1.000
_cell.angle_alpha   90.00
_cell.angle_beta   90.00
_cell.angle_gamma   90.00
#
_symmetry.space_group_name_H-M   'P 1'
#
loop_
_entity.id
_entity.type
_entity.pdbx_description
1 polymer ?
#
loop_
_entity_poly.entity_id
_entity_poly.type
_entity_poly.pdbx_seq_one_letter_code
_entity_poly.pdbx_strand_id
1 'polypeptide(L)'
;MSQDSGRDYDTQSLTASVTDYPVENGRRYHKYHEGSYVYPNDEQELDRLDMQHHMLKLANHGRLFFAPVQNPKRILDIGTGSGIWPIEMASIFPQAEIIGTDLSPVQPTEVPENVHFLVDDAIDDDWLWGPDHFDFIHTGHLCGAFPSFKDLLRKIFEHLKPGGYVECHEFDTKPKCDDGTMPPEDPEKFSTYPLQDWCDLNIRAGQAADPPRQFRIAHRLARWMREVGFVDVQERVAKIPTNPWPTDPHMKQLGSWNEQNWLEALAGWSYKPLTLLGWSKPEIEVFLVDVRKAIQNRSIAVACSSALMSFGRHAYRHAVQPSSHALLDHVWVSEDLLAATFRRFANSQRRYESRVPGPLEARRRLAKRRNTALAGMAGFGPLDDIACLFGRNGREHMKWSDGQARKAPMETGVSDIYSLNPPVSQIPFYDENLHFGRGPKTSPWPAVPENTDGASRKQHFGELLGECQGLEDVWELVRRLGIDLQRQPTCSRLIFGHLLALSAANTSAIEEVAMFLDDPYLNIHGAGNYLSAVKHISSHHDAHAVPSVLSRTIVRALELGKIHPTELIGIVKKLSEMLAGSKPLSKRDPNLLMDVYRKMWRAIGRCDVFGYKDLDGHITDTWLDALSKIETYDALLLAKEIILATRCAHSASCAWVPVVIRLWLGSPEGSRFRPKGDYPNALLRKMSPEVASSHILSVTESLMRPGQSHLLERWQHCLRRLPDVDTVVSARVWVDTPAKSSALPPQHQIIARLWVLRTLSQNLPRGPLWIQDHRATDLPILELFNQYEALIGSQTDGDFLMGFMKGIHDLGMPYNGLLMLAVELKTRRRLTAASRKMFENLESSKISLADTFADLNTYNSMVSRCFSTHERMVRQIDVTSPSFIEQSIHLARTGDAKSIWTLIRLLRSHTPLKIALAMSWQPLPDASEKALVRYYPEPRTAESPDPHVALEMIHLLAIAISCSKALSPPRAYALVHWLYAFLMRHNAPVRPALVRAMYHAGILRCRREGYSISPTKYEFIFNAVKRFEGSEVVTALMQPPRVGRTPVDELAGDSV
;
A
#
# COMPACT_ATOMS: atom_id res chain seq x y z
N MET A 1 -35.73 1.82 -44.19
CA MET A 1 -35.12 1.14 -43.03
C MET A 1 -33.70 1.65 -42.91
N SER A 2 -33.39 2.31 -41.81
CA SER A 2 -32.03 2.69 -41.39
C SER A 2 -32.06 2.60 -39.87
N GLN A 3 -31.40 1.60 -39.31
CA GLN A 3 -31.36 1.41 -37.86
C GLN A 3 -30.40 2.44 -37.28
N ASP A 4 -30.94 3.44 -36.58
CA ASP A 4 -30.14 4.24 -35.68
C ASP A 4 -29.87 3.39 -34.44
N SER A 5 -28.60 3.23 -34.07
CA SER A 5 -28.19 2.26 -33.05
C SER A 5 -28.29 2.87 -31.66
N GLY A 6 -29.53 3.06 -31.19
CA GLY A 6 -29.80 3.28 -29.78
C GLY A 6 -29.16 2.17 -28.96
N ARG A 7 -28.30 2.54 -28.01
CA ARG A 7 -27.98 1.65 -26.89
C ARG A 7 -29.18 1.72 -25.96
N ASP A 8 -29.85 0.59 -25.75
CA ASP A 8 -30.74 0.48 -24.60
C ASP A 8 -29.91 0.74 -23.34
N TYR A 9 -30.34 1.72 -22.56
CA TYR A 9 -29.80 1.96 -21.23
C TYR A 9 -30.43 0.92 -20.31
N ASP A 10 -29.62 0.07 -19.66
CA ASP A 10 -30.10 -1.10 -18.91
C ASP A 10 -30.66 -0.72 -17.52
N THR A 11 -31.69 0.13 -17.53
CA THR A 11 -32.40 0.62 -16.34
C THR A 11 -33.32 -0.48 -15.81
N GLN A 12 -32.89 -1.16 -14.75
CA GLN A 12 -33.65 -2.25 -14.16
C GLN A 12 -34.73 -1.75 -13.19
N SER A 13 -35.89 -2.41 -13.18
CA SER A 13 -36.98 -2.13 -12.25
C SER A 13 -36.54 -2.25 -10.79
N LEU A 14 -37.08 -1.38 -9.91
CA LEU A 14 -36.76 -1.36 -8.48
C LEU A 14 -36.87 -2.75 -7.84
N THR A 15 -35.77 -3.21 -7.24
CA THR A 15 -35.73 -4.47 -6.49
C THR A 15 -36.17 -4.25 -5.05
N ALA A 16 -36.88 -5.22 -4.47
CA ALA A 16 -37.40 -5.13 -3.10
C ALA A 16 -36.33 -4.86 -2.02
N SER A 17 -35.07 -5.20 -2.31
CA SER A 17 -33.89 -4.91 -1.49
C SER A 17 -33.50 -3.43 -1.41
N VAL A 18 -33.91 -2.58 -2.37
CA VAL A 18 -33.68 -1.13 -2.34
C VAL A 18 -34.69 -0.42 -1.44
N THR A 19 -35.89 -1.00 -1.27
CA THR A 19 -36.99 -0.46 -0.45
C THR A 19 -36.99 -0.95 1.01
N ASP A 20 -36.04 -1.80 1.41
CA ASP A 20 -35.87 -2.28 2.80
C ASP A 20 -35.20 -1.22 3.69
N TYR A 21 -35.92 -0.12 3.91
CA TYR A 21 -35.39 1.09 4.56
C TYR A 21 -35.11 0.90 6.06
N PRO A 22 -33.88 1.15 6.55
CA PRO A 22 -33.56 1.05 7.96
C PRO A 22 -34.23 2.15 8.78
N VAL A 23 -34.75 1.78 9.96
CA VAL A 23 -35.33 2.72 10.93
C VAL A 23 -34.42 2.85 12.14
N GLU A 24 -33.82 4.03 12.31
CA GLU A 24 -32.93 4.35 13.43
C GLU A 24 -33.49 5.52 14.24
N ASN A 25 -33.39 5.47 15.58
CA ASN A 25 -33.88 6.53 16.47
C ASN A 25 -35.37 6.92 16.28
N GLY A 26 -36.16 6.13 15.56
CA GLY A 26 -37.56 6.42 15.22
C GLY A 26 -37.75 7.29 13.97
N ARG A 27 -36.76 7.35 13.08
CA ARG A 27 -36.86 7.93 11.72
C ARG A 27 -36.35 6.91 10.69
N ARG A 28 -36.86 6.97 9.46
CA ARG A 28 -36.49 6.11 8.31
C ARG A 28 -35.31 6.73 7.56
N TYR A 29 -34.39 5.92 7.06
CA TYR A 29 -33.25 6.36 6.25
C TYR A 29 -33.14 5.53 4.95
N HIS A 30 -32.28 6.00 4.05
CA HIS A 30 -32.01 5.34 2.78
C HIS A 30 -31.31 3.97 2.96
N LYS A 31 -31.54 3.04 2.01
CA LYS A 31 -30.99 1.68 2.03
C LYS A 31 -29.88 1.45 0.99
N TYR A 32 -30.05 2.03 -0.20
CA TYR A 32 -29.03 2.00 -1.24
C TYR A 32 -27.76 2.69 -0.73
N HIS A 33 -26.63 2.00 -0.72
CA HIS A 33 -25.39 2.45 -0.06
C HIS A 33 -25.66 2.88 1.41
N GLU A 34 -26.17 1.96 2.23
CA GLU A 34 -26.57 2.20 3.63
C GLU A 34 -25.46 2.93 4.44
N GLY A 35 -25.82 4.07 5.04
CA GLY A 35 -24.87 4.97 5.72
C GLY A 35 -24.25 6.08 4.85
N SER A 36 -24.41 6.03 3.51
CA SER A 36 -23.93 7.08 2.58
C SER A 36 -24.69 8.41 2.65
N TYR A 37 -25.75 8.51 3.45
CA TYR A 37 -26.50 9.74 3.74
C TYR A 37 -26.94 9.78 5.22
N VAL A 38 -27.03 10.99 5.77
CA VAL A 38 -27.19 11.24 7.22
C VAL A 38 -28.55 11.80 7.62
N TYR A 39 -29.38 12.19 6.66
CA TYR A 39 -30.73 12.71 6.91
C TYR A 39 -31.80 11.65 6.58
N PRO A 40 -32.98 11.72 7.21
CA PRO A 40 -34.03 10.73 7.01
C PRO A 40 -34.74 10.87 5.65
N ASN A 41 -35.55 9.86 5.30
CA ASN A 41 -36.39 9.81 4.09
C ASN A 41 -37.82 9.31 4.40
N ASP A 42 -38.29 9.52 5.63
CA ASP A 42 -39.68 9.31 6.04
C ASP A 42 -40.59 10.44 5.58
N GLU A 43 -41.90 10.18 5.63
CA GLU A 43 -42.97 11.08 5.20
C GLU A 43 -42.83 12.48 5.81
N GLN A 44 -42.46 12.56 7.10
CA GLN A 44 -42.23 13.82 7.80
C GLN A 44 -41.07 14.66 7.20
N GLU A 45 -40.03 14.03 6.64
CA GLU A 45 -38.97 14.77 5.96
C GLU A 45 -39.39 15.22 4.56
N LEU A 46 -40.22 14.44 3.87
CA LEU A 46 -40.75 14.77 2.54
C LEU A 46 -41.71 15.96 2.61
N ASP A 47 -42.67 15.95 3.55
CA ASP A 47 -43.56 17.09 3.83
C ASP A 47 -42.75 18.37 4.11
N ARG A 48 -41.66 18.25 4.87
CA ARG A 48 -40.77 19.36 5.21
C ARG A 48 -39.95 19.85 4.01
N LEU A 49 -39.50 18.96 3.12
CA LEU A 49 -38.81 19.32 1.87
C LEU A 49 -39.73 20.13 0.93
N ASP A 50 -40.99 19.73 0.80
CA ASP A 50 -41.98 20.46 -0.02
C ASP A 50 -42.32 21.83 0.59
N MET A 51 -42.43 21.93 1.92
CA MET A 51 -42.51 23.21 2.62
C MET A 51 -41.26 24.08 2.38
N GLN A 52 -40.06 23.50 2.42
CA GLN A 52 -38.81 24.20 2.19
C GLN A 52 -38.73 24.74 0.75
N HIS A 53 -39.17 23.95 -0.23
CA HIS A 53 -39.30 24.37 -1.63
C HIS A 53 -40.29 25.53 -1.79
N HIS A 54 -41.46 25.48 -1.13
CA HIS A 54 -42.41 26.60 -1.12
C HIS A 54 -41.79 27.88 -0.51
N MET A 55 -41.12 27.76 0.63
CA MET A 55 -40.42 28.85 1.30
C MET A 55 -39.34 29.49 0.41
N LEU A 56 -38.59 28.68 -0.33
CA LEU A 56 -37.55 29.16 -1.25
C LEU A 56 -38.14 29.83 -2.49
N LYS A 57 -39.22 29.29 -3.06
CA LYS A 57 -40.00 30.00 -4.09
C LYS A 57 -40.49 31.35 -3.59
N LEU A 58 -40.95 31.46 -2.34
CA LEU A 58 -41.34 32.74 -1.73
C LEU A 58 -40.16 33.72 -1.69
N ALA A 59 -39.00 33.29 -1.16
CA ALA A 59 -37.77 34.10 -1.13
C ALA A 59 -37.27 34.51 -2.53
N ASN A 60 -37.49 33.67 -3.53
CA ASN A 60 -37.12 33.88 -4.93
C ASN A 60 -38.22 34.56 -5.76
N HIS A 61 -39.26 35.11 -5.12
CA HIS A 61 -40.41 35.78 -5.75
C HIS A 61 -41.10 34.95 -6.85
N GLY A 62 -41.31 33.66 -6.58
CA GLY A 62 -41.96 32.69 -7.45
C GLY A 62 -41.04 31.99 -8.45
N ARG A 63 -39.73 32.27 -8.44
CA ARG A 63 -38.77 31.67 -9.40
C ARG A 63 -38.18 30.35 -8.92
N LEU A 64 -38.14 29.37 -9.82
CA LEU A 64 -37.45 28.09 -9.65
C LEU A 64 -35.95 28.13 -10.00
N PHE A 65 -35.54 29.04 -10.90
CA PHE A 65 -34.15 29.16 -11.37
C PHE A 65 -33.79 30.59 -11.80
N PHE A 66 -32.48 30.85 -11.90
CA PHE A 66 -31.88 32.16 -12.23
C PHE A 66 -30.95 32.13 -13.44
N ALA A 67 -30.42 30.97 -13.83
CA ALA A 67 -29.65 30.79 -15.05
C ALA A 67 -30.47 31.18 -16.29
N PRO A 68 -29.90 31.87 -17.29
CA PRO A 68 -30.60 32.35 -18.48
C PRO A 68 -30.77 31.23 -19.53
N VAL A 69 -31.24 30.06 -19.11
CA VAL A 69 -31.49 28.88 -19.95
C VAL A 69 -32.67 29.15 -20.88
N GLN A 70 -32.55 28.79 -22.16
CA GLN A 70 -33.61 28.90 -23.16
C GLN A 70 -33.75 27.56 -23.89
N ASN A 71 -34.98 27.02 -23.92
CA ASN A 71 -35.33 25.79 -24.63
C ASN A 71 -34.33 24.62 -24.39
N PRO A 72 -34.06 24.24 -23.12
CA PRO A 72 -33.22 23.08 -22.83
C PRO A 72 -33.88 21.81 -23.38
N LYS A 73 -33.09 20.81 -23.75
CA LYS A 73 -33.59 19.49 -24.15
C LYS A 73 -33.44 18.45 -23.05
N ARG A 74 -32.39 18.58 -22.24
CA ARG A 74 -32.08 17.70 -21.09
C ARG A 74 -31.74 18.51 -19.85
N ILE A 75 -32.49 18.26 -18.78
CA ILE A 75 -32.29 18.82 -17.45
C ILE A 75 -31.98 17.67 -16.49
N LEU A 76 -30.97 17.84 -15.64
CA LEU A 76 -30.69 16.94 -14.50
C LEU A 76 -30.92 17.70 -13.18
N ASP A 77 -31.57 17.08 -12.21
CA ASP A 77 -31.68 17.54 -10.83
C ASP A 77 -31.07 16.50 -9.90
N ILE A 78 -29.98 16.85 -9.21
CA ILE A 78 -29.19 15.90 -8.41
C ILE A 78 -29.59 16.01 -6.94
N GLY A 79 -29.96 14.89 -6.32
CA GLY A 79 -30.46 14.84 -4.94
C GLY A 79 -31.87 15.41 -4.84
N THR A 80 -32.77 14.94 -5.72
CA THR A 80 -34.08 15.54 -5.96
C THR A 80 -35.07 15.40 -4.80
N GLY A 81 -34.79 14.52 -3.81
CA GLY A 81 -35.63 14.37 -2.61
C GLY A 81 -37.05 13.91 -2.96
N SER A 82 -38.05 14.77 -2.70
CA SER A 82 -39.45 14.51 -3.06
C SER A 82 -39.74 14.57 -4.57
N GLY A 83 -38.84 15.13 -5.38
CA GLY A 83 -39.05 15.32 -6.82
C GLY A 83 -39.90 16.55 -7.20
N ILE A 84 -40.25 17.40 -6.23
CA ILE A 84 -41.14 18.55 -6.46
C ILE A 84 -40.56 19.60 -7.45
N TRP A 85 -39.23 19.80 -7.46
CA TRP A 85 -38.59 20.77 -8.37
C TRP A 85 -38.65 20.32 -9.84
N PRO A 86 -38.28 19.06 -10.21
CA PRO A 86 -38.52 18.54 -11.57
C PRO A 86 -39.98 18.59 -12.03
N ILE A 87 -40.92 18.25 -11.14
CA ILE A 87 -42.36 18.22 -11.46
C ILE A 87 -42.87 19.63 -11.82
N GLU A 88 -42.48 20.67 -11.09
CA GLU A 88 -42.86 22.04 -11.46
C GLU A 88 -42.10 22.58 -12.67
N MET A 89 -40.83 22.20 -12.85
CA MET A 89 -40.03 22.56 -14.03
C MET A 89 -40.60 21.97 -15.33
N ALA A 90 -41.26 20.81 -15.27
CA ALA A 90 -41.93 20.19 -16.41
C ALA A 90 -42.97 21.09 -17.08
N SER A 91 -43.69 21.89 -16.29
CA SER A 91 -44.68 22.86 -16.80
C SER A 91 -44.04 24.09 -17.45
N ILE A 92 -42.78 24.40 -17.13
CA ILE A 92 -42.02 25.50 -17.75
C ILE A 92 -41.35 25.04 -19.04
N PHE A 93 -40.85 23.80 -19.07
CA PHE A 93 -40.17 23.21 -20.21
C PHE A 93 -40.81 21.87 -20.65
N PRO A 94 -42.05 21.88 -21.16
CA PRO A 94 -42.80 20.66 -21.56
C PRO A 94 -42.25 19.97 -22.83
N GLN A 95 -41.05 20.35 -23.27
CA GLN A 95 -40.31 19.75 -24.39
C GLN A 95 -38.87 19.36 -23.98
N ALA A 96 -38.54 19.49 -22.69
CA ALA A 96 -37.30 19.01 -22.10
C ALA A 96 -37.54 17.67 -21.41
N GLU A 97 -36.62 16.73 -21.61
CA GLU A 97 -36.44 15.54 -20.78
C GLU A 97 -35.84 15.98 -19.43
N ILE A 98 -36.55 15.75 -18.33
CA ILE A 98 -36.14 16.17 -16.98
C ILE A 98 -35.90 14.92 -16.13
N ILE A 99 -34.66 14.73 -15.69
CA ILE A 99 -34.26 13.59 -14.88
C ILE A 99 -33.95 14.08 -13.46
N GLY A 100 -34.57 13.46 -12.45
CA GLY A 100 -34.19 13.63 -11.05
C GLY A 100 -33.46 12.39 -10.53
N THR A 101 -32.32 12.56 -9.87
CA THR A 101 -31.59 11.46 -9.20
C THR A 101 -31.64 11.57 -7.68
N ASP A 102 -31.76 10.45 -6.98
CA ASP A 102 -31.63 10.37 -5.52
C ASP A 102 -31.12 8.98 -5.07
N LEU A 103 -30.67 8.87 -3.83
CA LEU A 103 -30.35 7.58 -3.19
C LEU A 103 -31.60 6.81 -2.73
N SER A 104 -32.76 7.47 -2.69
CA SER A 104 -34.02 6.90 -2.21
C SER A 104 -35.11 6.98 -3.29
N PRO A 105 -35.72 5.86 -3.71
CA PRO A 105 -36.98 5.88 -4.45
C PRO A 105 -38.13 6.24 -3.50
N VAL A 106 -38.41 7.54 -3.36
CA VAL A 106 -39.45 8.14 -2.49
C VAL A 106 -40.32 9.16 -3.21
N GLN A 107 -40.13 9.33 -4.52
CA GLN A 107 -40.83 10.28 -5.36
C GLN A 107 -42.23 9.74 -5.76
N PRO A 108 -43.19 10.59 -6.15
CA PRO A 108 -44.51 10.17 -6.60
C PRO A 108 -44.48 9.16 -7.77
N THR A 109 -45.42 8.23 -7.78
CA THR A 109 -45.62 7.28 -8.89
C THR A 109 -46.36 7.88 -10.09
N GLU A 110 -47.05 9.00 -9.89
CA GLU A 110 -47.75 9.75 -10.93
C GLU A 110 -47.01 11.08 -11.16
N VAL A 111 -46.43 11.23 -12.34
CA VAL A 111 -45.54 12.34 -12.72
C VAL A 111 -45.82 12.81 -14.16
N PRO A 112 -45.43 14.03 -14.56
CA PRO A 112 -45.53 14.46 -15.96
C PRO A 112 -44.75 13.55 -16.90
N GLU A 113 -45.24 13.35 -18.14
CA GLU A 113 -44.66 12.41 -19.12
C GLU A 113 -43.17 12.66 -19.43
N ASN A 114 -42.69 13.89 -19.25
CA ASN A 114 -41.31 14.30 -19.49
C ASN A 114 -40.44 14.37 -18.21
N VAL A 115 -40.91 13.84 -17.08
CA VAL A 115 -40.17 13.73 -15.82
C VAL A 115 -39.86 12.27 -15.53
N HIS A 116 -38.60 11.96 -15.24
CA HIS A 116 -38.12 10.61 -14.95
C HIS A 116 -37.28 10.63 -13.66
N PHE A 117 -37.50 9.66 -12.77
CA PHE A 117 -36.74 9.52 -11.52
C PHE A 117 -35.89 8.25 -11.54
N LEU A 118 -34.62 8.39 -11.14
CA LEU A 118 -33.64 7.30 -11.11
C LEU A 118 -33.00 7.20 -9.72
N VAL A 119 -32.75 5.98 -9.26
CA VAL A 119 -31.94 5.72 -8.05
C VAL A 119 -30.48 5.67 -8.47
N ASP A 120 -29.69 6.62 -8.00
CA ASP A 120 -28.30 6.84 -8.44
C ASP A 120 -27.48 7.53 -7.33
N ASP A 121 -26.20 7.16 -7.17
CA ASP A 121 -25.28 7.80 -6.24
C ASP A 121 -24.34 8.73 -7.00
N ALA A 122 -24.64 10.04 -6.99
CA ALA A 122 -23.82 11.05 -7.67
C ALA A 122 -22.37 11.17 -7.14
N ILE A 123 -21.99 10.43 -6.09
CA ILE A 123 -20.60 10.23 -5.66
C ILE A 123 -19.84 9.31 -6.65
N ASP A 124 -20.48 8.31 -7.27
CA ASP A 124 -19.81 7.28 -8.08
C ASP A 124 -19.22 7.84 -9.38
N ASP A 125 -18.12 7.23 -9.83
CA ASP A 125 -17.28 7.73 -10.94
C ASP A 125 -17.85 7.45 -12.34
N ASP A 126 -18.66 6.40 -12.49
CA ASP A 126 -19.28 5.99 -13.75
C ASP A 126 -20.76 6.46 -13.83
N TRP A 127 -20.99 7.76 -14.03
CA TRP A 127 -22.33 8.31 -14.30
C TRP A 127 -22.98 7.64 -15.53
N LEU A 128 -24.31 7.47 -15.51
CA LEU A 128 -25.09 6.79 -16.57
C LEU A 128 -25.00 7.45 -17.96
N TRP A 129 -24.48 8.67 -18.04
CA TRP A 129 -24.43 9.50 -19.23
C TRP A 129 -23.00 9.76 -19.67
N GLY A 130 -22.76 9.86 -20.97
CA GLY A 130 -21.46 10.33 -21.49
C GLY A 130 -21.23 11.83 -21.25
N PRO A 131 -20.03 12.36 -21.54
CA PRO A 131 -19.76 13.79 -21.47
C PRO A 131 -20.63 14.60 -22.46
N ASP A 132 -20.77 15.90 -22.21
CA ASP A 132 -21.60 16.82 -23.02
C ASP A 132 -23.10 16.43 -23.14
N HIS A 133 -23.72 15.85 -22.10
CA HIS A 133 -25.08 15.30 -22.18
C HIS A 133 -26.21 16.28 -21.87
N PHE A 134 -26.07 17.10 -20.83
CA PHE A 134 -27.14 17.94 -20.30
C PHE A 134 -27.05 19.39 -20.78
N ASP A 135 -28.19 20.08 -20.93
CA ASP A 135 -28.25 21.52 -21.23
C ASP A 135 -28.29 22.35 -19.94
N PHE A 136 -28.89 21.81 -18.88
CA PHE A 136 -28.99 22.40 -17.55
C PHE A 136 -28.82 21.33 -16.46
N ILE A 137 -28.07 21.63 -15.40
CA ILE A 137 -27.94 20.77 -14.22
C ILE A 137 -28.23 21.61 -12.96
N HIS A 138 -29.10 21.10 -12.10
CA HIS A 138 -29.52 21.71 -10.84
C HIS A 138 -29.07 20.88 -9.63
N THR A 139 -28.83 21.55 -8.50
CA THR A 139 -28.56 20.93 -7.19
C THR A 139 -29.18 21.79 -6.08
N GLY A 140 -30.01 21.21 -5.20
CA GLY A 140 -30.62 21.91 -4.08
C GLY A 140 -30.32 21.28 -2.71
N HIS A 141 -29.80 22.07 -1.77
CA HIS A 141 -29.74 21.73 -0.33
C HIS A 141 -28.97 20.45 0.04
N LEU A 142 -27.87 20.21 -0.67
CA LEU A 142 -26.98 19.05 -0.52
C LEU A 142 -25.81 19.34 0.44
N CYS A 143 -25.90 20.42 1.22
CA CYS A 143 -25.10 20.66 2.42
C CYS A 143 -25.04 19.40 3.30
N GLY A 144 -23.83 18.87 3.52
CA GLY A 144 -23.63 17.66 4.33
C GLY A 144 -23.89 16.34 3.59
N ALA A 145 -24.39 16.34 2.36
CA ALA A 145 -24.51 15.14 1.54
C ALA A 145 -23.12 14.63 1.09
N PHE A 146 -22.36 15.47 0.40
CA PHE A 146 -21.15 15.04 -0.31
C PHE A 146 -19.85 15.13 0.52
N PRO A 147 -18.88 14.22 0.29
CA PRO A 147 -17.51 14.37 0.80
C PRO A 147 -16.75 15.56 0.17
N SER A 148 -17.10 15.92 -1.06
CA SER A 148 -16.46 17.00 -1.80
C SER A 148 -17.35 17.58 -2.89
N PHE A 149 -18.00 18.70 -2.58
CA PHE A 149 -18.86 19.38 -3.57
C PHE A 149 -18.05 19.94 -4.75
N LYS A 150 -16.74 20.22 -4.56
CA LYS A 150 -15.85 20.59 -5.68
C LYS A 150 -15.62 19.43 -6.66
N ASP A 151 -15.65 18.18 -6.18
CA ASP A 151 -15.49 17.02 -7.06
C ASP A 151 -16.79 16.74 -7.84
N LEU A 152 -17.95 16.87 -7.19
CA LEU A 152 -19.26 16.90 -7.86
C LEU A 152 -19.31 18.00 -8.93
N LEU A 153 -18.82 19.21 -8.65
CA LEU A 153 -18.76 20.29 -9.65
C LEU A 153 -17.88 19.96 -10.88
N ARG A 154 -16.90 19.05 -10.78
CA ARG A 154 -16.16 18.56 -11.96
C ARG A 154 -16.97 17.56 -12.77
N LYS A 155 -17.64 16.59 -12.12
CA LYS A 155 -18.54 15.66 -12.80
C LYS A 155 -19.68 16.40 -13.51
N ILE A 156 -20.29 17.38 -12.84
CA ILE A 156 -21.26 18.30 -13.45
C ILE A 156 -20.66 19.02 -14.66
N PHE A 157 -19.43 19.53 -14.58
CA PHE A 157 -18.77 20.19 -15.73
C PHE A 157 -18.60 19.20 -16.90
N GLU A 158 -18.05 18.02 -16.66
CA GLU A 158 -17.79 17.01 -17.70
C GLU A 158 -19.06 16.53 -18.42
N HIS A 159 -20.21 16.45 -17.73
CA HIS A 159 -21.48 15.99 -18.28
C HIS A 159 -22.41 17.12 -18.79
N LEU A 160 -22.05 18.38 -18.57
CA LEU A 160 -22.78 19.55 -19.05
C LEU A 160 -22.26 19.98 -20.43
N LYS A 161 -23.16 20.22 -21.38
CA LYS A 161 -22.80 20.64 -22.75
C LYS A 161 -21.99 21.93 -22.75
N PRO A 162 -21.09 22.13 -23.73
CA PRO A 162 -20.48 23.41 -24.05
C PRO A 162 -21.55 24.52 -24.22
N GLY A 163 -21.57 25.50 -23.31
CA GLY A 163 -22.58 26.55 -23.27
C GLY A 163 -23.82 26.27 -22.41
N GLY A 164 -24.00 25.06 -21.86
CA GLY A 164 -25.01 24.73 -20.87
C GLY A 164 -24.71 25.34 -19.49
N TYR A 165 -25.68 25.29 -18.57
CA TYR A 165 -25.58 25.91 -17.25
C TYR A 165 -25.63 24.91 -16.07
N VAL A 166 -24.91 25.21 -14.99
CA VAL A 166 -25.18 24.66 -13.65
C VAL A 166 -25.81 25.73 -12.77
N GLU A 167 -26.76 25.37 -11.92
CA GLU A 167 -27.28 26.21 -10.85
C GLU A 167 -27.39 25.45 -9.52
N CYS A 168 -26.77 25.99 -8.47
CA CYS A 168 -26.74 25.40 -7.13
C CYS A 168 -27.43 26.32 -6.11
N HIS A 169 -28.45 25.81 -5.40
CA HIS A 169 -29.18 26.51 -4.34
C HIS A 169 -28.74 25.97 -2.96
N GLU A 170 -27.99 26.76 -2.19
CA GLU A 170 -27.48 26.32 -0.88
C GLU A 170 -27.64 27.34 0.25
N PHE A 171 -27.84 26.81 1.46
CA PHE A 171 -27.86 27.58 2.70
C PHE A 171 -26.46 27.64 3.33
N ASP A 172 -25.92 28.82 3.67
CA ASP A 172 -24.70 28.92 4.49
C ASP A 172 -25.00 28.53 5.94
N THR A 173 -24.58 27.33 6.36
CA THR A 173 -24.96 26.67 7.61
C THR A 173 -24.52 27.35 8.91
N LYS A 174 -23.89 28.53 8.87
CA LYS A 174 -23.69 29.38 10.06
C LYS A 174 -24.71 30.52 10.09
N PRO A 175 -25.43 30.74 11.22
CA PRO A 175 -26.35 31.86 11.37
C PRO A 175 -25.60 33.19 11.28
N LYS A 176 -26.29 34.24 10.80
CA LYS A 176 -25.75 35.60 10.70
C LYS A 176 -26.71 36.58 11.37
N CYS A 177 -26.16 37.66 11.91
CA CYS A 177 -26.87 38.66 12.67
C CYS A 177 -26.29 40.04 12.31
N ASP A 178 -27.08 40.91 11.69
CA ASP A 178 -26.58 42.19 11.16
C ASP A 178 -26.51 43.29 12.22
N ASP A 179 -27.23 43.15 13.34
CA ASP A 179 -27.36 44.17 14.40
C ASP A 179 -26.48 43.90 15.64
N GLY A 180 -25.75 42.78 15.66
CA GLY A 180 -24.90 42.38 16.77
C GLY A 180 -25.62 41.81 18.00
N THR A 181 -26.92 41.49 17.93
CA THR A 181 -27.67 40.89 19.05
C THR A 181 -27.29 39.42 19.34
N MET A 182 -26.65 38.73 18.40
CA MET A 182 -26.19 37.34 18.57
C MET A 182 -24.85 37.31 19.33
N PRO A 183 -24.68 36.45 20.37
CA PRO A 183 -23.45 36.37 21.14
C PRO A 183 -22.24 35.87 20.30
N PRO A 184 -21.00 36.19 20.73
CA PRO A 184 -19.80 35.67 20.09
C PRO A 184 -19.63 34.17 20.32
N GLU A 185 -18.99 33.48 19.36
CA GLU A 185 -18.68 32.05 19.45
C GLU A 185 -17.50 31.82 20.42
N ASP A 186 -17.68 30.95 21.43
CA ASP A 186 -16.61 30.46 22.32
C ASP A 186 -16.30 28.99 21.94
N PRO A 187 -15.08 28.63 21.51
CA PRO A 187 -14.77 27.26 21.12
C PRO A 187 -14.67 26.28 22.31
N GLU A 188 -14.57 26.76 23.55
CA GLU A 188 -14.41 25.95 24.77
C GLU A 188 -15.73 25.73 25.52
N LYS A 189 -16.81 26.42 25.18
CA LYS A 189 -18.10 26.39 25.91
C LYS A 189 -19.28 26.45 24.96
N PHE A 190 -20.42 25.90 25.39
CA PHE A 190 -21.69 26.12 24.70
C PHE A 190 -22.08 27.61 24.78
N SER A 191 -22.59 28.14 23.67
CA SER A 191 -23.07 29.50 23.54
C SER A 191 -24.34 29.76 24.36
N THR A 192 -24.57 31.02 24.73
CA THR A 192 -25.88 31.48 25.21
C THR A 192 -26.93 31.52 24.10
N TYR A 193 -26.56 31.24 22.85
CA TYR A 193 -27.44 31.02 21.71
C TYR A 193 -27.21 29.62 21.08
N PRO A 194 -27.81 28.54 21.63
CA PRO A 194 -27.53 27.14 21.27
C PRO A 194 -27.63 26.73 19.79
N LEU A 195 -28.25 27.55 18.94
CA LEU A 195 -28.24 27.32 17.48
C LEU A 195 -26.83 27.43 16.88
N GLN A 196 -25.94 28.27 17.44
CA GLN A 196 -24.53 28.30 17.06
C GLN A 196 -23.87 26.95 17.32
N ASP A 197 -24.04 26.40 18.52
CA ASP A 197 -23.49 25.11 18.91
C ASP A 197 -24.06 23.96 18.08
N TRP A 198 -25.35 24.03 17.74
CA TRP A 198 -26.00 23.05 16.86
C TRP A 198 -25.38 23.03 15.46
N CYS A 199 -25.13 24.20 14.87
CA CYS A 199 -24.43 24.34 13.59
C CYS A 199 -23.00 23.82 13.67
N ASP A 200 -22.28 24.14 14.75
CA ASP A 200 -20.89 23.74 14.95
C ASP A 200 -20.76 22.23 15.22
N LEU A 201 -21.67 21.63 15.98
CA LEU A 201 -21.79 20.18 16.17
C LEU A 201 -22.07 19.45 14.86
N ASN A 202 -22.92 19.98 13.99
CA ASN A 202 -23.15 19.41 12.66
C ASN A 202 -21.90 19.46 11.77
N ILE A 203 -21.15 20.57 11.79
CA ILE A 203 -19.86 20.68 11.10
C ILE A 203 -18.84 19.67 11.66
N ARG A 204 -18.78 19.50 12.99
CA ARG A 204 -17.90 18.50 13.66
C ARG A 204 -18.33 17.06 13.34
N ALA A 205 -19.63 16.78 13.26
CA ALA A 205 -20.17 15.48 12.86
C ALA A 205 -19.80 15.14 11.40
N GLY A 206 -19.92 16.10 10.49
CA GLY A 206 -19.44 15.97 9.12
C GLY A 206 -17.93 15.67 9.04
N GLN A 207 -17.12 16.26 9.91
CA GLN A 207 -15.68 15.96 9.99
C GLN A 207 -15.36 14.59 10.62
N ALA A 208 -16.25 14.07 11.47
CA ALA A 208 -16.10 12.79 12.16
C ALA A 208 -16.63 11.57 11.37
N ALA A 209 -17.44 11.79 10.34
CA ALA A 209 -17.89 10.75 9.41
C ALA A 209 -16.73 10.16 8.59
N ASP A 210 -16.86 8.91 8.14
CA ASP A 210 -15.96 8.27 7.16
C ASP A 210 -16.80 7.77 5.97
N PRO A 211 -16.69 8.36 4.76
CA PRO A 211 -15.87 9.54 4.44
C PRO A 211 -16.39 10.83 5.13
N PRO A 212 -15.52 11.81 5.44
CA PRO A 212 -15.94 13.11 5.97
C PRO A 212 -16.82 13.87 4.98
N ARG A 213 -17.81 14.63 5.47
CA ARG A 213 -18.84 15.33 4.68
C ARG A 213 -18.80 16.85 4.83
N GLN A 214 -19.10 17.57 3.76
CA GLN A 214 -18.97 19.03 3.71
C GLN A 214 -20.30 19.74 4.04
N PHE A 215 -20.48 20.09 5.31
CA PHE A 215 -21.67 20.83 5.79
C PHE A 215 -21.66 22.32 5.46
N ARG A 216 -20.51 22.93 5.16
CA ARG A 216 -20.39 24.39 4.93
C ARG A 216 -19.83 24.71 3.55
N ILE A 217 -20.65 24.44 2.52
CA ILE A 217 -20.29 24.56 1.10
C ILE A 217 -20.69 25.89 0.45
N ALA A 218 -21.84 26.46 0.81
CA ALA A 218 -22.47 27.61 0.15
C ALA A 218 -21.47 28.73 -0.23
N HIS A 219 -20.77 29.31 0.76
CA HIS A 219 -19.79 30.41 0.61
C HIS A 219 -18.53 30.06 -0.21
N ARG A 220 -18.46 28.88 -0.82
CA ARG A 220 -17.34 28.39 -1.63
C ARG A 220 -17.75 28.09 -3.07
N LEU A 221 -19.05 27.92 -3.35
CA LEU A 221 -19.57 27.47 -4.64
C LEU A 221 -19.08 28.36 -5.80
N ALA A 222 -19.34 29.66 -5.75
CA ALA A 222 -18.94 30.59 -6.80
C ALA A 222 -17.41 30.68 -6.97
N ARG A 223 -16.60 30.36 -5.96
CA ARG A 223 -15.14 30.24 -6.10
C ARG A 223 -14.78 28.91 -6.76
N TRP A 224 -15.33 27.80 -6.28
CA TRP A 224 -15.06 26.46 -6.79
C TRP A 224 -15.51 26.27 -8.25
N MET A 225 -16.64 26.85 -8.66
CA MET A 225 -17.07 26.88 -10.06
C MET A 225 -16.01 27.53 -10.97
N ARG A 226 -15.47 28.70 -10.57
CA ARG A 226 -14.40 29.39 -11.30
C ARG A 226 -13.07 28.60 -11.27
N GLU A 227 -12.78 27.90 -10.17
CA GLU A 227 -11.62 27.00 -10.06
C GLU A 227 -11.75 25.69 -10.85
N VAL A 228 -12.97 25.28 -11.23
CA VAL A 228 -13.23 24.09 -12.07
C VAL A 228 -13.19 24.43 -13.56
N GLY A 229 -13.70 25.61 -13.95
CA GLY A 229 -13.67 26.08 -15.34
C GLY A 229 -14.98 26.72 -15.83
N PHE A 230 -16.00 26.82 -14.98
CA PHE A 230 -17.25 27.51 -15.34
C PHE A 230 -16.99 29.01 -15.56
N VAL A 231 -17.59 29.55 -16.62
CA VAL A 231 -17.58 30.98 -16.96
C VAL A 231 -18.89 31.65 -16.55
N ASP A 232 -18.97 32.97 -16.65
CA ASP A 232 -20.16 33.78 -16.36
C ASP A 232 -20.72 33.59 -14.93
N VAL A 233 -19.87 33.13 -13.98
CA VAL A 233 -20.27 32.67 -12.65
C VAL A 233 -20.83 33.81 -11.80
N GLN A 234 -22.15 33.79 -11.61
CA GLN A 234 -22.89 34.71 -10.74
C GLN A 234 -23.12 34.07 -9.37
N GLU A 235 -23.10 34.90 -8.33
CA GLU A 235 -23.49 34.54 -6.97
C GLU A 235 -24.61 35.50 -6.55
N ARG A 236 -25.74 34.95 -6.10
CA ARG A 236 -26.90 35.70 -5.63
C ARG A 236 -27.15 35.33 -4.17
N VAL A 237 -27.31 36.34 -3.32
CA VAL A 237 -27.52 36.18 -1.88
C VAL A 237 -28.89 36.72 -1.51
N ALA A 238 -29.83 35.83 -1.17
CA ALA A 238 -31.04 36.21 -0.46
C ALA A 238 -30.83 36.07 1.06
N LYS A 239 -31.37 36.99 1.85
CA LYS A 239 -31.43 36.86 3.32
C LYS A 239 -32.73 36.18 3.70
N ILE A 240 -32.66 35.13 4.51
CA ILE A 240 -33.85 34.40 5.00
C ILE A 240 -33.87 34.55 6.53
N PRO A 241 -34.88 35.21 7.12
CA PRO A 241 -34.99 35.35 8.57
C PRO A 241 -35.16 34.00 9.25
N THR A 242 -34.56 33.78 10.43
CA THR A 242 -34.73 32.51 11.18
C THR A 242 -36.15 32.36 11.74
N ASN A 243 -36.79 33.48 12.08
CA ASN A 243 -38.12 33.55 12.66
C ASN A 243 -38.81 34.88 12.24
N PRO A 244 -40.10 35.12 12.52
CA PRO A 244 -40.84 36.29 12.05
C PRO A 244 -40.59 37.56 12.89
N TRP A 245 -39.32 37.84 13.23
CA TRP A 245 -38.85 39.11 13.79
C TRP A 245 -38.94 40.32 12.84
N PRO A 246 -38.84 40.20 11.49
CA PRO A 246 -38.87 41.38 10.62
C PRO A 246 -40.21 42.16 10.67
N THR A 247 -40.12 43.46 10.44
CA THR A 247 -41.28 44.35 10.31
C THR A 247 -41.89 44.35 8.90
N ASP A 248 -41.08 44.10 7.88
CA ASP A 248 -41.56 43.95 6.49
C ASP A 248 -42.47 42.71 6.36
N PRO A 249 -43.68 42.83 5.77
CA PRO A 249 -44.63 41.71 5.71
C PRO A 249 -44.12 40.47 4.96
N HIS A 250 -43.35 40.65 3.89
CA HIS A 250 -42.86 39.54 3.07
C HIS A 250 -41.74 38.78 3.78
N MET A 251 -40.75 39.50 4.31
CA MET A 251 -39.68 38.95 5.14
C MET A 251 -40.23 38.31 6.42
N LYS A 252 -41.30 38.86 7.00
CA LYS A 252 -41.98 38.28 8.17
C LYS A 252 -42.67 36.96 7.82
N GLN A 253 -43.39 36.90 6.71
CA GLN A 253 -44.01 35.65 6.22
C GLN A 253 -42.94 34.58 5.93
N LEU A 254 -41.86 34.97 5.26
CA LEU A 254 -40.71 34.10 5.00
C LEU A 254 -40.05 33.61 6.30
N GLY A 255 -39.93 34.48 7.31
CA GLY A 255 -39.46 34.12 8.64
C GLY A 255 -40.36 33.13 9.38
N SER A 256 -41.68 33.21 9.23
CA SER A 256 -42.61 32.21 9.78
C SER A 256 -42.47 30.83 9.11
N TRP A 257 -42.30 30.79 7.78
CA TRP A 257 -42.02 29.53 7.07
C TRP A 257 -40.69 28.91 7.51
N ASN A 258 -39.65 29.73 7.69
CA ASN A 258 -38.35 29.24 8.13
C ASN A 258 -38.36 28.79 9.60
N GLU A 259 -39.11 29.47 10.49
CA GLU A 259 -39.33 29.06 11.88
C GLU A 259 -39.89 27.63 11.93
N GLN A 260 -40.92 27.33 11.13
CA GLN A 260 -41.52 25.99 11.06
C GLN A 260 -40.56 24.95 10.44
N ASN A 261 -39.94 25.27 9.30
CA ASN A 261 -38.96 24.41 8.64
C ASN A 261 -37.81 24.01 9.57
N TRP A 262 -37.27 24.94 10.36
CA TRP A 262 -36.26 24.65 11.37
C TRP A 262 -36.79 23.73 12.48
N LEU A 263 -37.96 24.04 13.06
CA LEU A 263 -38.50 23.29 14.20
C LEU A 263 -38.82 21.82 13.88
N GLU A 264 -39.24 21.54 12.64
CA GLU A 264 -39.45 20.18 12.14
C GLU A 264 -38.13 19.48 11.78
N ALA A 265 -37.23 20.18 11.10
CA ALA A 265 -35.91 19.66 10.69
C ALA A 265 -35.05 19.17 11.86
N LEU A 266 -35.05 19.91 12.98
CA LEU A 266 -34.06 19.74 14.06
C LEU A 266 -33.88 18.29 14.53
N ALA A 267 -34.94 17.50 14.64
CA ALA A 267 -34.84 16.11 15.08
C ALA A 267 -34.13 15.24 14.04
N GLY A 268 -34.62 15.24 12.80
CA GLY A 268 -34.07 14.46 11.68
C GLY A 268 -32.61 14.84 11.38
N TRP A 269 -32.31 16.13 11.38
CA TRP A 269 -30.96 16.65 11.13
C TRP A 269 -29.98 16.44 12.29
N SER A 270 -30.45 16.05 13.50
CA SER A 270 -29.56 15.85 14.65
C SER A 270 -29.28 14.40 14.99
N TYR A 271 -30.26 13.50 14.87
CA TYR A 271 -30.14 12.14 15.41
C TYR A 271 -28.90 11.39 14.90
N LYS A 272 -28.75 11.25 13.58
CA LYS A 272 -27.65 10.50 12.97
C LYS A 272 -26.31 11.28 13.07
N PRO A 273 -26.23 12.60 12.78
CA PRO A 273 -24.99 13.35 12.94
C PRO A 273 -24.45 13.43 14.38
N LEU A 274 -25.27 13.72 15.39
CA LEU A 274 -24.78 13.83 16.77
C LEU A 274 -24.51 12.46 17.41
N THR A 275 -25.19 11.39 16.99
CA THR A 275 -24.81 10.02 17.40
C THR A 275 -23.48 9.57 16.80
N LEU A 276 -23.03 10.08 15.63
CA LEU A 276 -21.64 9.91 15.18
C LEU A 276 -20.61 10.58 16.11
N LEU A 277 -21.00 11.66 16.79
CA LEU A 277 -20.22 12.30 17.87
C LEU A 277 -20.39 11.60 19.24
N GLY A 278 -21.07 10.45 19.28
CA GLY A 278 -21.27 9.64 20.49
C GLY A 278 -22.45 10.06 21.38
N TRP A 279 -23.26 11.04 20.97
CA TRP A 279 -24.43 11.47 21.75
C TRP A 279 -25.58 10.45 21.65
N SER A 280 -26.24 10.18 22.77
CA SER A 280 -27.47 9.38 22.78
C SER A 280 -28.70 10.23 22.44
N LYS A 281 -29.75 9.61 21.87
CA LYS A 281 -31.00 10.31 21.52
C LYS A 281 -31.58 11.16 22.68
N PRO A 282 -31.60 10.71 23.96
CA PRO A 282 -32.06 11.55 25.06
C PRO A 282 -31.22 12.82 25.29
N GLU A 283 -29.89 12.75 25.12
CA GLU A 283 -29.02 13.92 25.25
C GLU A 283 -29.25 14.91 24.09
N ILE A 284 -29.46 14.38 22.88
CA ILE A 284 -29.82 15.16 21.69
C ILE A 284 -31.14 15.90 21.93
N GLU A 285 -32.21 15.21 22.37
CA GLU A 285 -33.51 15.88 22.60
C GLU A 285 -33.46 16.93 23.71
N VAL A 286 -32.72 16.68 24.80
CA VAL A 286 -32.53 17.69 25.87
C VAL A 286 -31.84 18.93 25.32
N PHE A 287 -30.78 18.79 24.51
CA PHE A 287 -30.13 19.92 23.85
C PHE A 287 -31.07 20.63 22.85
N LEU A 288 -31.83 19.87 22.06
CA LEU A 288 -32.77 20.42 21.09
C LEU A 288 -33.92 21.22 21.72
N VAL A 289 -34.28 20.98 22.99
CA VAL A 289 -35.24 21.86 23.71
C VAL A 289 -34.71 23.30 23.78
N ASP A 290 -33.41 23.50 24.02
CA ASP A 290 -32.83 24.85 24.11
C ASP A 290 -32.50 25.44 22.72
N VAL A 291 -32.17 24.61 21.73
CA VAL A 291 -32.06 25.05 20.32
C VAL A 291 -33.42 25.54 19.78
N ARG A 292 -34.52 24.84 20.08
CA ARG A 292 -35.89 25.27 19.70
C ARG A 292 -36.24 26.64 20.30
N LYS A 293 -35.93 26.88 21.59
CA LYS A 293 -36.08 28.19 22.24
C LYS A 293 -35.25 29.28 21.57
N ALA A 294 -34.02 28.97 21.16
CA ALA A 294 -33.12 29.90 20.48
C ALA A 294 -33.66 30.31 19.09
N ILE A 295 -34.17 29.37 18.32
CA ILE A 295 -34.82 29.65 17.01
C ILE A 295 -36.05 30.53 17.18
N GLN A 296 -36.90 30.24 18.18
CA GLN A 296 -38.12 31.01 18.46
C GLN A 296 -37.86 32.37 19.14
N ASN A 297 -36.62 32.70 19.53
CA ASN A 297 -36.34 33.96 20.20
C ASN A 297 -36.31 35.13 19.22
N ARG A 298 -37.34 35.99 19.29
CA ARG A 298 -37.51 37.20 18.47
C ARG A 298 -36.72 38.41 19.00
N SER A 299 -36.04 38.30 20.14
CA SER A 299 -35.17 39.36 20.69
C SER A 299 -33.77 39.38 20.07
N ILE A 300 -33.47 38.47 19.13
CA ILE A 300 -32.18 38.35 18.45
C ILE A 300 -32.49 38.32 16.95
N ALA A 301 -32.02 39.30 16.19
CA ALA A 301 -32.39 39.50 14.77
C ALA A 301 -31.59 38.58 13.83
N VAL A 302 -31.66 37.26 14.06
CA VAL A 302 -30.91 36.27 13.29
C VAL A 302 -31.54 36.07 11.92
N ALA A 303 -30.73 36.26 10.89
CA ALA A 303 -30.97 35.75 9.55
C ALA A 303 -30.11 34.49 9.37
N CYS A 304 -30.70 33.32 9.64
CA CYS A 304 -30.08 32.05 9.28
C CYS A 304 -29.82 32.03 7.78
N SER A 305 -28.59 31.68 7.42
CA SER A 305 -28.28 31.19 6.09
C SER A 305 -28.68 32.14 4.96
N SER A 306 -27.72 32.99 4.57
CA SER A 306 -27.66 33.50 3.21
C SER A 306 -27.94 32.36 2.22
N ALA A 307 -29.05 32.41 1.49
CA ALA A 307 -29.33 31.48 0.41
C ALA A 307 -28.45 31.91 -0.77
N LEU A 308 -27.38 31.14 -1.00
CA LEU A 308 -26.44 31.37 -2.09
C LEU A 308 -26.89 30.55 -3.28
N MET A 309 -27.47 31.26 -4.25
CA MET A 309 -27.71 30.74 -5.58
C MET A 309 -26.49 31.07 -6.43
N SER A 310 -25.66 30.05 -6.66
CA SER A 310 -24.50 30.16 -7.55
C SER A 310 -24.84 29.49 -8.88
N PHE A 311 -24.68 30.20 -10.00
CA PHE A 311 -24.78 29.58 -11.32
C PHE A 311 -23.61 29.96 -12.21
N GLY A 312 -23.25 29.05 -13.11
CA GLY A 312 -22.14 29.21 -14.05
C GLY A 312 -22.40 28.46 -15.35
N ARG A 313 -21.79 28.92 -16.44
CA ARG A 313 -21.90 28.30 -17.76
C ARG A 313 -20.69 27.42 -18.05
N HIS A 314 -20.88 26.28 -18.70
CA HIS A 314 -19.78 25.50 -19.24
C HIS A 314 -19.05 26.31 -20.32
N ALA A 315 -17.73 26.47 -20.19
CA ALA A 315 -16.93 27.13 -21.22
C ALA A 315 -16.96 26.31 -22.53
N TYR A 316 -17.07 26.94 -23.70
CA TYR A 316 -16.88 26.18 -24.94
C TYR A 316 -15.48 25.56 -24.96
N ARG A 317 -15.30 24.35 -25.54
CA ARG A 317 -13.98 23.69 -25.60
C ARG A 317 -12.90 24.53 -26.31
N HIS A 318 -13.31 25.51 -27.12
CA HIS A 318 -12.44 26.50 -27.77
C HIS A 318 -12.20 27.80 -26.96
N ALA A 319 -12.70 27.88 -25.72
CA ALA A 319 -12.65 29.07 -24.85
C ALA A 319 -11.69 28.90 -23.64
N VAL A 320 -10.88 27.83 -23.61
CA VAL A 320 -9.84 27.65 -22.58
C VAL A 320 -8.69 28.63 -22.80
N GLN A 321 -8.74 29.73 -22.06
CA GLN A 321 -7.89 30.94 -22.15
C GLN A 321 -7.89 31.67 -23.51
N PRO A 322 -8.34 32.95 -23.56
CA PRO A 322 -8.11 33.77 -24.73
C PRO A 322 -6.62 34.13 -24.84
N SER A 323 -5.97 33.65 -25.90
CA SER A 323 -4.59 33.98 -26.28
C SER A 323 -4.49 35.42 -26.84
N SER A 324 -4.87 36.40 -26.02
CA SER A 324 -4.82 37.86 -26.27
C SER A 324 -5.66 38.41 -27.43
N HIS A 325 -6.51 37.59 -28.06
CA HIS A 325 -7.45 38.02 -29.08
C HIS A 325 -8.89 37.72 -28.65
N ALA A 326 -9.66 38.78 -28.41
CA ALA A 326 -11.11 38.68 -28.26
C ALA A 326 -11.74 38.47 -29.65
N LEU A 327 -12.55 37.43 -29.79
CA LEU A 327 -13.58 37.41 -30.83
C LEU A 327 -14.62 38.46 -30.47
N LEU A 328 -14.96 39.32 -31.43
CA LEU A 328 -15.88 40.43 -31.25
C LEU A 328 -17.32 39.93 -31.43
N ASP A 329 -18.20 40.28 -30.50
CA ASP A 329 -19.64 40.21 -30.75
C ASP A 329 -19.99 41.16 -31.90
N HIS A 330 -20.46 40.60 -33.02
CA HIS A 330 -20.81 41.37 -34.20
C HIS A 330 -22.17 42.06 -34.01
N VAL A 331 -22.15 43.26 -33.41
CA VAL A 331 -23.31 44.17 -33.40
C VAL A 331 -23.61 44.60 -34.84
N TRP A 332 -24.78 44.20 -35.35
CA TRP A 332 -25.23 44.62 -36.67
C TRP A 332 -25.69 46.08 -36.66
N VAL A 333 -24.77 46.98 -37.00
CA VAL A 333 -25.05 48.40 -37.26
C VAL A 333 -25.54 48.53 -38.70
N SER A 334 -26.72 49.13 -38.92
CA SER A 334 -27.20 49.38 -40.28
C SER A 334 -26.32 50.37 -41.04
N GLU A 335 -26.23 50.22 -42.36
CA GLU A 335 -25.54 51.16 -43.27
C GLU A 335 -25.94 52.62 -42.99
N ASP A 336 -27.23 52.88 -42.75
CA ASP A 336 -27.74 54.22 -42.41
C ASP A 336 -27.18 54.77 -41.09
N LEU A 337 -27.13 53.95 -40.04
CA LEU A 337 -26.60 54.35 -38.73
C LEU A 337 -25.08 54.53 -38.80
N LEU A 338 -24.38 53.69 -39.55
CA LEU A 338 -22.95 53.80 -39.82
C LEU A 338 -22.65 55.09 -40.60
N ALA A 339 -23.39 55.37 -41.68
CA ALA A 339 -23.23 56.57 -42.50
C ALA A 339 -23.59 57.85 -41.73
N ALA A 340 -24.67 57.86 -40.94
CA ALA A 340 -25.03 58.99 -40.09
C ALA A 340 -23.96 59.28 -39.02
N THR A 341 -23.40 58.23 -38.41
CA THR A 341 -22.33 58.36 -37.40
C THR A 341 -21.01 58.81 -38.04
N PHE A 342 -20.65 58.27 -39.20
CA PHE A 342 -19.45 58.67 -39.95
C PHE A 342 -19.52 60.14 -40.38
N ARG A 343 -20.67 60.62 -40.89
CA ARG A 343 -20.88 62.04 -41.25
C ARG A 343 -20.74 62.97 -40.03
N ARG A 344 -21.19 62.54 -38.85
CA ARG A 344 -21.00 63.28 -37.58
C ARG A 344 -19.53 63.30 -37.15
N PHE A 345 -18.82 62.19 -37.29
CA PHE A 345 -17.42 62.07 -36.90
C PHE A 345 -16.47 62.85 -37.85
N ALA A 346 -16.62 62.67 -39.17
CA ALA A 346 -15.76 63.27 -40.17
C ALA A 346 -15.82 64.81 -40.22
N ASN A 347 -16.97 65.41 -39.87
CA ASN A 347 -17.17 66.86 -39.82
C ASN A 347 -16.92 67.49 -38.44
N SER A 348 -16.49 66.71 -37.44
CA SER A 348 -16.16 67.23 -36.10
C SER A 348 -14.79 67.89 -36.08
N GLN A 349 -14.76 69.21 -35.87
CA GLN A 349 -13.54 70.02 -35.93
C GLN A 349 -12.46 69.60 -34.90
N ARG A 350 -11.19 69.84 -35.25
CA ARG A 350 -10.03 69.69 -34.36
C ARG A 350 -10.29 70.34 -32.99
N ARG A 351 -10.09 69.61 -31.90
CA ARG A 351 -9.66 70.19 -30.63
C ARG A 351 -8.20 69.81 -30.37
N TYR A 352 -7.43 70.80 -29.93
CA TYR A 352 -6.01 70.70 -29.63
C TYR A 352 -5.78 70.10 -28.22
N GLU A 353 -4.51 69.91 -27.87
CA GLU A 353 -4.02 69.79 -26.49
C GLU A 353 -4.42 68.53 -25.70
N SER A 354 -3.91 67.38 -26.17
CA SER A 354 -3.30 66.41 -25.25
C SER A 354 -1.87 66.09 -25.72
N ARG A 355 -0.91 66.19 -24.80
CA ARG A 355 0.49 65.74 -25.02
C ARG A 355 0.73 64.30 -24.54
N VAL A 356 -0.31 63.62 -24.04
CA VAL A 356 -0.25 62.20 -23.66
C VAL A 356 -0.47 61.34 -24.91
N PRO A 357 0.48 60.47 -25.31
CA PRO A 357 0.27 59.59 -26.46
C PRO A 357 -0.89 58.62 -26.19
N GLY A 358 -1.90 58.64 -27.07
CA GLY A 358 -3.04 57.72 -26.96
C GLY A 358 -2.62 56.24 -27.02
N PRO A 359 -3.49 55.29 -26.59
CA PRO A 359 -3.11 53.90 -26.36
C PRO A 359 -2.41 53.20 -27.55
N LEU A 360 -2.77 53.57 -28.78
CA LEU A 360 -2.16 53.05 -30.01
C LEU A 360 -0.71 53.54 -30.21
N GLU A 361 -0.42 54.82 -29.96
CA GLU A 361 0.94 55.36 -30.06
C GLU A 361 1.80 54.92 -28.87
N ALA A 362 1.21 54.73 -27.68
CA ALA A 362 1.88 54.07 -26.56
C ALA A 362 2.27 52.62 -26.91
N ARG A 363 1.36 51.82 -27.49
CA ARG A 363 1.66 50.47 -28.01
C ARG A 363 2.72 50.50 -29.11
N ARG A 364 2.66 51.45 -30.05
CA ARG A 364 3.65 51.61 -31.13
C ARG A 364 5.06 51.88 -30.59
N ARG A 365 5.18 52.71 -29.55
CA ARG A 365 6.45 52.99 -28.84
C ARG A 365 6.93 51.78 -28.03
N LEU A 366 6.04 51.02 -27.40
CA LEU A 366 6.36 49.79 -26.69
C LEU A 366 6.90 48.70 -27.64
N ALA A 367 6.25 48.51 -28.80
CA ALA A 367 6.70 47.59 -29.83
C ALA A 367 8.09 47.99 -30.36
N LYS A 368 8.31 49.28 -30.64
CA LYS A 368 9.63 49.78 -31.07
C LYS A 368 10.72 49.50 -30.03
N ARG A 369 10.42 49.65 -28.73
CA ARG A 369 11.34 49.31 -27.62
C ARG A 369 11.64 47.81 -27.50
N ARG A 370 10.63 46.93 -27.63
CA ARG A 370 10.86 45.45 -27.64
C ARG A 370 11.77 45.04 -28.80
N ASN A 371 11.56 45.61 -29.99
CA ASN A 371 12.35 45.25 -31.17
C ASN A 371 13.80 45.75 -31.07
N THR A 372 14.06 46.94 -30.48
CA THR A 372 15.43 47.37 -30.19
C THR A 372 16.12 46.58 -29.07
N ALA A 373 15.37 46.01 -28.12
CA ALA A 373 15.95 45.20 -27.05
C ALA A 373 16.43 43.82 -27.54
N LEU A 374 15.75 43.22 -28.51
CA LEU A 374 16.14 41.92 -29.09
C LEU A 374 17.32 42.03 -30.07
N ALA A 375 17.56 43.19 -30.66
CA ALA A 375 18.68 43.43 -31.58
C ALA A 375 20.08 43.36 -30.90
N GLY A 376 20.14 43.32 -29.56
CA GLY A 376 21.40 43.28 -28.80
C GLY A 376 21.96 41.90 -28.45
N MET A 377 21.28 40.80 -28.81
CA MET A 377 21.72 39.43 -28.48
C MET A 377 22.06 38.54 -29.69
N ALA A 378 22.03 39.07 -30.91
CA ALA A 378 22.50 38.37 -32.10
C ALA A 378 23.95 38.78 -32.41
N GLY A 379 24.90 37.86 -32.23
CA GLY A 379 26.29 38.04 -32.67
C GLY A 379 26.42 37.96 -34.20
N PHE A 380 27.50 38.54 -34.74
CA PHE A 380 27.77 38.58 -36.18
C PHE A 380 28.29 37.22 -36.69
N GLY A 381 27.68 36.68 -37.77
CA GLY A 381 28.16 35.50 -38.50
C GLY A 381 27.02 34.84 -39.30
N PRO A 382 27.26 34.35 -40.54
CA PRO A 382 26.19 33.87 -41.42
C PRO A 382 25.65 32.48 -41.05
N LEU A 383 24.39 32.25 -41.41
CA LEU A 383 23.70 30.96 -41.38
C LEU A 383 23.65 30.37 -42.79
N ASP A 384 24.34 29.26 -43.02
CA ASP A 384 24.12 28.43 -44.21
C ASP A 384 23.11 27.30 -43.91
N ASP A 385 22.10 27.23 -44.77
CA ASP A 385 21.12 26.15 -44.98
C ASP A 385 20.25 25.66 -43.78
N ILE A 386 19.21 26.47 -43.49
CA ILE A 386 17.75 26.16 -43.57
C ILE A 386 17.19 24.78 -43.12
N ALA A 387 17.91 23.66 -43.15
CA ALA A 387 17.40 22.31 -42.87
C ALA A 387 16.72 22.14 -41.49
N CYS A 388 16.98 23.02 -40.53
CA CYS A 388 16.34 23.05 -39.21
C CYS A 388 14.88 23.56 -39.21
N LEU A 389 14.32 24.05 -40.33
CA LEU A 389 12.99 24.68 -40.36
C LEU A 389 11.80 23.71 -40.52
N PHE A 390 12.00 22.45 -40.90
CA PHE A 390 10.89 21.51 -41.17
C PHE A 390 11.11 20.13 -40.53
N GLY A 391 10.10 19.67 -39.78
CA GLY A 391 10.15 18.43 -39.01
C GLY A 391 9.94 17.14 -39.83
N ARG A 392 10.15 16.00 -39.17
CA ARG A 392 10.03 14.64 -39.72
C ARG A 392 8.75 14.40 -40.55
N ASN A 393 8.93 14.16 -41.86
CA ASN A 393 8.38 13.01 -42.63
C ASN A 393 8.35 13.21 -44.16
N GLY A 394 9.18 14.10 -44.73
CA GLY A 394 9.48 14.04 -46.16
C GLY A 394 10.28 12.77 -46.49
N ARG A 395 9.74 11.89 -47.34
CA ARG A 395 10.41 10.67 -47.81
C ARG A 395 10.55 10.68 -49.34
N GLU A 396 11.64 10.07 -49.78
CA GLU A 396 11.89 9.52 -51.13
C GLU A 396 12.20 10.51 -52.28
N HIS A 397 12.94 10.00 -53.28
CA HIS A 397 13.45 10.62 -54.54
C HIS A 397 14.78 11.42 -54.52
N MET A 398 15.53 11.31 -55.64
CA MET A 398 16.87 11.85 -56.02
C MET A 398 18.00 11.82 -54.95
N LYS A 399 19.09 11.03 -55.03
CA LYS A 399 19.79 10.27 -56.11
C LYS A 399 20.68 11.11 -57.05
N TRP A 400 21.94 10.65 -57.25
CA TRP A 400 23.04 11.16 -58.11
C TRP A 400 23.86 12.37 -57.58
N SER A 401 25.16 12.55 -57.86
CA SER A 401 26.27 11.59 -58.18
C SER A 401 27.65 12.28 -58.16
N ASP A 402 28.69 11.52 -57.79
CA ASP A 402 30.13 11.58 -58.11
C ASP A 402 30.90 12.90 -58.37
N GLY A 403 31.99 13.04 -57.60
CA GLY A 403 33.20 13.81 -57.96
C GLY A 403 34.43 12.89 -58.06
N GLN A 404 34.91 12.67 -59.28
CA GLN A 404 36.16 11.99 -59.69
C GLN A 404 37.42 12.46 -58.91
N ALA A 405 38.57 11.79 -58.84
CA ALA A 405 39.08 10.41 -59.02
C ALA A 405 40.58 10.46 -58.56
N ARG A 406 41.46 9.43 -58.50
CA ARG A 406 41.67 8.10 -59.12
C ARG A 406 42.34 7.17 -58.04
N LYS A 407 42.74 5.91 -58.20
CA LYS A 407 42.83 4.92 -59.32
C LYS A 407 42.79 3.50 -58.71
N ALA A 408 42.22 2.49 -59.39
CA ALA A 408 42.34 1.06 -59.07
C ALA A 408 43.50 0.41 -59.88
N PRO A 409 43.74 -0.93 -59.95
CA PRO A 409 42.83 -2.11 -59.86
C PRO A 409 43.05 -2.96 -58.58
N MET A 410 42.21 -3.91 -58.11
CA MET A 410 41.09 -4.73 -58.64
C MET A 410 41.45 -6.02 -59.39
N GLU A 411 40.96 -7.17 -58.89
CA GLU A 411 40.44 -8.39 -59.57
C GLU A 411 40.20 -9.45 -58.46
N THR A 412 38.97 -9.87 -58.09
CA THR A 412 37.93 -10.72 -58.74
C THR A 412 38.17 -12.25 -58.71
N GLY A 413 37.67 -12.90 -57.66
CA GLY A 413 36.59 -13.90 -57.77
C GLY A 413 36.91 -15.37 -58.12
N VAL A 414 35.85 -16.19 -57.96
CA VAL A 414 35.70 -17.62 -58.34
C VAL A 414 36.36 -18.64 -57.39
N SER A 415 35.70 -19.80 -57.24
CA SER A 415 36.10 -20.99 -56.48
C SER A 415 37.02 -21.90 -57.32
N ASP A 416 37.88 -22.76 -56.77
CA ASP A 416 37.51 -23.98 -56.03
C ASP A 416 38.74 -24.70 -55.43
N ILE A 417 38.46 -25.67 -54.55
CA ILE A 417 39.21 -26.91 -54.26
C ILE A 417 40.73 -26.92 -54.58
N TYR A 418 41.58 -26.99 -53.53
CA TYR A 418 42.45 -28.16 -53.30
C TYR A 418 43.12 -28.13 -51.90
N SER A 419 43.46 -29.31 -51.38
CA SER A 419 44.00 -29.51 -50.03
C SER A 419 45.47 -29.13 -49.90
N LEU A 420 45.86 -28.51 -48.79
CA LEU A 420 47.26 -28.47 -48.34
C LEU A 420 47.39 -28.82 -46.84
N ASN A 421 48.50 -29.48 -46.54
CA ASN A 421 48.87 -30.01 -45.21
C ASN A 421 49.60 -28.95 -44.36
N PRO A 422 49.84 -29.18 -43.06
CA PRO A 422 50.12 -28.10 -42.11
C PRO A 422 51.52 -27.49 -42.25
N PRO A 423 51.74 -26.27 -41.72
CA PRO A 423 53.07 -25.71 -41.56
C PRO A 423 53.86 -26.56 -40.56
N VAL A 424 54.89 -27.27 -41.05
CA VAL A 424 55.89 -27.90 -40.20
C VAL A 424 56.70 -26.79 -39.53
N SER A 425 56.50 -26.59 -38.23
CA SER A 425 57.39 -25.77 -37.42
C SER A 425 58.79 -26.38 -37.44
N GLN A 426 59.77 -25.65 -37.98
CA GLN A 426 61.17 -26.07 -37.93
C GLN A 426 61.62 -26.20 -36.46
N ILE A 427 62.20 -27.36 -36.13
CA ILE A 427 62.80 -27.62 -34.83
C ILE A 427 64.05 -26.74 -34.72
N PRO A 428 64.16 -25.85 -33.71
CA PRO A 428 65.45 -25.29 -33.35
C PRO A 428 66.30 -26.44 -32.80
N PHE A 429 67.35 -26.81 -33.53
CA PHE A 429 68.37 -27.70 -32.99
C PHE A 429 69.08 -27.00 -31.81
N TYR A 430 69.64 -27.82 -30.92
CA TYR A 430 70.28 -27.36 -29.68
C TYR A 430 71.40 -26.35 -29.97
N ASP A 431 71.42 -25.20 -29.27
CA ASP A 431 72.60 -24.33 -29.21
C ASP A 431 73.53 -24.88 -28.13
N GLU A 432 74.79 -25.20 -28.50
CA GLU A 432 75.75 -25.86 -27.60
C GLU A 432 76.31 -24.93 -26.50
N ASN A 433 75.95 -23.65 -26.51
CA ASN A 433 76.67 -22.59 -25.79
C ASN A 433 76.04 -22.11 -24.47
N LEU A 434 75.69 -23.03 -23.55
CA LEU A 434 75.34 -22.69 -22.15
C LEU A 434 76.17 -23.49 -21.13
N HIS A 435 77.42 -23.07 -20.94
CA HIS A 435 78.29 -23.60 -19.88
C HIS A 435 77.85 -23.15 -18.47
N PHE A 436 77.39 -24.09 -17.64
CA PHE A 436 77.55 -24.00 -16.19
C PHE A 436 78.69 -24.93 -15.76
N GLY A 437 79.67 -24.37 -15.03
CA GLY A 437 80.98 -25.00 -14.87
C GLY A 437 81.16 -25.81 -13.59
N ARG A 438 80.98 -27.13 -13.67
CA ARG A 438 81.67 -28.12 -12.82
C ARG A 438 81.96 -29.40 -13.62
N GLY A 439 83.15 -29.98 -13.42
CA GLY A 439 83.58 -31.18 -14.15
C GLY A 439 82.93 -32.46 -13.61
N PRO A 440 82.63 -33.45 -14.47
CA PRO A 440 81.90 -34.65 -14.08
C PRO A 440 82.74 -35.59 -13.20
N LYS A 441 82.11 -36.18 -12.18
CA LYS A 441 82.57 -37.44 -11.58
C LYS A 441 81.83 -38.59 -12.26
N THR A 442 82.56 -39.47 -12.92
CA THR A 442 82.00 -40.56 -13.73
C THR A 442 81.60 -41.77 -12.89
N SER A 443 80.38 -42.27 -13.09
CA SER A 443 79.99 -43.67 -12.87
C SER A 443 79.30 -44.22 -14.13
N PRO A 444 79.63 -45.43 -14.62
CA PRO A 444 79.16 -45.90 -15.93
C PRO A 444 77.81 -46.63 -15.87
N TRP A 445 76.75 -45.90 -16.18
CA TRP A 445 75.39 -46.44 -16.36
C TRP A 445 75.28 -47.48 -17.50
N PRO A 446 74.57 -48.62 -17.31
CA PRO A 446 74.47 -49.70 -18.30
C PRO A 446 73.70 -49.31 -19.59
N ALA A 447 73.93 -50.06 -20.67
CA ALA A 447 73.36 -49.80 -21.99
C ALA A 447 71.97 -50.46 -22.19
N VAL A 448 71.13 -49.84 -23.03
CA VAL A 448 69.71 -50.22 -23.22
C VAL A 448 69.55 -51.23 -24.38
N PRO A 449 68.76 -52.32 -24.21
CA PRO A 449 68.40 -53.22 -25.31
C PRO A 449 67.35 -52.61 -26.26
N GLU A 450 67.60 -52.64 -27.57
CA GLU A 450 66.81 -51.88 -28.57
C GLU A 450 65.35 -52.37 -28.75
N ASN A 451 65.05 -53.63 -28.44
CA ASN A 451 63.70 -54.22 -28.62
C ASN A 451 63.03 -54.56 -27.28
N THR A 452 62.24 -53.62 -26.76
CA THR A 452 61.36 -53.78 -25.59
C THR A 452 60.05 -53.01 -25.79
N ASP A 453 58.94 -53.60 -25.35
CA ASP A 453 57.59 -53.06 -25.49
C ASP A 453 57.36 -51.80 -24.61
N GLY A 454 56.36 -50.99 -24.96
CA GLY A 454 56.09 -49.67 -24.38
C GLY A 454 55.79 -49.67 -22.87
N ALA A 455 55.40 -50.82 -22.31
CA ALA A 455 55.29 -51.01 -20.86
C ALA A 455 56.67 -51.25 -20.20
N SER A 456 57.49 -52.13 -20.80
CA SER A 456 58.81 -52.51 -20.30
C SER A 456 59.77 -51.32 -20.27
N ARG A 457 59.76 -50.46 -21.31
CA ARG A 457 60.59 -49.24 -21.34
C ARG A 457 60.30 -48.28 -20.18
N LYS A 458 59.06 -48.21 -19.69
CA LYS A 458 58.70 -47.35 -18.54
C LYS A 458 59.20 -47.91 -17.21
N GLN A 459 59.23 -49.24 -17.08
CA GLN A 459 59.77 -49.90 -15.90
C GLN A 459 61.30 -49.76 -15.86
N HIS A 460 61.98 -50.00 -16.98
CA HIS A 460 63.42 -49.81 -17.11
C HIS A 460 63.85 -48.34 -16.93
N PHE A 461 63.05 -47.38 -17.40
CA PHE A 461 63.26 -45.95 -17.11
C PHE A 461 63.08 -45.61 -15.63
N GLY A 462 62.18 -46.30 -14.92
CA GLY A 462 62.03 -46.16 -13.46
C GLY A 462 63.21 -46.75 -12.68
N GLU A 463 63.76 -47.87 -13.14
CA GLU A 463 65.00 -48.48 -12.60
C GLU A 463 66.19 -47.54 -12.81
N LEU A 464 66.39 -47.02 -14.03
CA LEU A 464 67.45 -46.06 -14.35
C LEU A 464 67.24 -44.67 -13.71
N LEU A 465 66.02 -44.29 -13.33
CA LEU A 465 65.84 -43.11 -12.47
C LEU A 465 66.41 -43.34 -11.07
N GLY A 466 66.35 -44.58 -10.56
CA GLY A 466 66.70 -44.92 -9.18
C GLY A 466 68.14 -44.62 -8.75
N GLU A 467 69.11 -44.64 -9.68
CA GLU A 467 70.53 -44.34 -9.38
C GLU A 467 70.89 -42.85 -9.55
N CYS A 468 69.97 -42.01 -10.04
CA CYS A 468 70.17 -40.56 -10.19
C CYS A 468 70.11 -39.88 -8.82
N GLN A 469 71.07 -38.99 -8.51
CA GLN A 469 71.15 -38.29 -7.23
C GLN A 469 70.74 -36.81 -7.28
N GLY A 470 70.66 -36.21 -8.47
CA GLY A 470 70.16 -34.85 -8.66
C GLY A 470 69.66 -34.53 -10.07
N LEU A 471 69.26 -33.28 -10.28
CA LEU A 471 68.68 -32.79 -11.54
C LEU A 471 69.64 -32.89 -12.75
N GLU A 472 70.96 -32.85 -12.53
CA GLU A 472 71.98 -33.00 -13.58
C GLU A 472 72.03 -34.44 -14.15
N ASP A 473 71.97 -35.46 -13.28
CA ASP A 473 71.93 -36.88 -13.70
C ASP A 473 70.67 -37.17 -14.55
N VAL A 474 69.54 -36.59 -14.13
CA VAL A 474 68.26 -36.66 -14.84
C VAL A 474 68.35 -36.05 -16.24
N TRP A 475 69.04 -34.92 -16.39
CA TRP A 475 69.23 -34.25 -17.68
C TRP A 475 70.04 -35.12 -18.65
N GLU A 476 71.16 -35.70 -18.20
CA GLU A 476 71.95 -36.61 -19.03
C GLU A 476 71.21 -37.92 -19.32
N LEU A 477 70.42 -38.45 -18.37
CA LEU A 477 69.59 -39.65 -18.61
C LEU A 477 68.53 -39.40 -19.69
N VAL A 478 67.78 -38.30 -19.64
CA VAL A 478 66.78 -37.94 -20.65
C VAL A 478 67.43 -37.72 -22.02
N ARG A 479 68.57 -37.03 -22.05
CA ARG A 479 69.37 -36.79 -23.26
C ARG A 479 69.90 -38.09 -23.87
N ARG A 480 70.48 -38.98 -23.06
CA ARG A 480 71.07 -40.26 -23.50
C ARG A 480 70.03 -41.29 -23.95
N LEU A 481 68.80 -41.23 -23.42
CA LEU A 481 67.69 -42.10 -23.81
C LEU A 481 66.83 -41.53 -24.96
N GLY A 482 67.07 -40.29 -25.41
CA GLY A 482 66.34 -39.66 -26.50
C GLY A 482 64.83 -39.50 -26.25
N ILE A 483 64.43 -39.31 -24.97
CA ILE A 483 63.02 -39.29 -24.59
C ILE A 483 62.39 -37.94 -24.91
N ASP A 484 61.54 -37.90 -25.94
CA ASP A 484 60.62 -36.77 -26.20
C ASP A 484 59.57 -36.69 -25.08
N LEU A 485 59.85 -35.87 -24.07
CA LEU A 485 58.96 -35.61 -22.94
C LEU A 485 57.66 -34.92 -23.38
N GLN A 486 57.67 -34.10 -24.45
CA GLN A 486 56.46 -33.42 -24.93
C GLN A 486 55.40 -34.42 -25.42
N ARG A 487 55.82 -35.56 -25.96
CA ARG A 487 54.93 -36.68 -26.33
C ARG A 487 54.60 -37.62 -25.16
N GLN A 488 55.31 -37.55 -24.04
CA GLN A 488 55.19 -38.50 -22.93
C GLN A 488 55.15 -37.81 -21.55
N PRO A 489 54.06 -37.09 -21.21
CA PRO A 489 53.93 -36.43 -19.90
C PRO A 489 54.01 -37.40 -18.70
N THR A 490 53.73 -38.70 -18.90
CA THR A 490 53.95 -39.73 -17.86
C THR A 490 55.42 -39.88 -17.45
N CYS A 491 56.37 -39.57 -18.33
CA CYS A 491 57.79 -39.67 -18.04
C CYS A 491 58.28 -38.45 -17.23
N SER A 492 57.84 -37.24 -17.60
CA SER A 492 57.99 -36.03 -16.76
C SER A 492 57.41 -36.24 -15.35
N ARG A 493 56.23 -36.88 -15.25
CA ARG A 493 55.58 -37.26 -13.99
C ARG A 493 56.41 -38.23 -13.13
N LEU A 494 57.09 -39.21 -13.75
CA LEU A 494 57.95 -40.18 -13.06
C LEU A 494 59.25 -39.54 -12.58
N ILE A 495 59.93 -38.77 -13.42
CA ILE A 495 61.12 -37.98 -13.05
C ILE A 495 60.82 -37.10 -11.83
N PHE A 496 59.71 -36.37 -11.88
CA PHE A 496 59.30 -35.51 -10.77
C PHE A 496 58.94 -36.32 -9.49
N GLY A 497 58.42 -37.53 -9.65
CA GLY A 497 58.22 -38.46 -8.53
C GLY A 497 59.52 -38.85 -7.83
N HIS A 498 60.58 -39.12 -8.60
CA HIS A 498 61.92 -39.45 -8.07
C HIS A 498 62.56 -38.25 -7.37
N LEU A 499 62.55 -37.06 -8.00
CA LEU A 499 63.07 -35.83 -7.39
C LEU A 499 62.36 -35.49 -6.07
N LEU A 500 61.05 -35.69 -5.99
CA LEU A 500 60.31 -35.53 -4.73
C LEU A 500 60.71 -36.59 -3.68
N ALA A 501 60.95 -37.84 -4.07
CA ALA A 501 61.41 -38.90 -3.16
C ALA A 501 62.81 -38.61 -2.59
N LEU A 502 63.73 -38.11 -3.41
CA LEU A 502 65.03 -37.59 -2.96
C LEU A 502 64.86 -36.41 -1.99
N SER A 503 63.93 -35.50 -2.28
CA SER A 503 63.72 -34.29 -1.47
C SER A 503 63.19 -34.55 -0.05
N ALA A 504 62.57 -35.71 0.20
CA ALA A 504 62.18 -36.14 1.54
C ALA A 504 63.39 -36.39 2.48
N ALA A 505 64.61 -36.52 1.95
CA ALA A 505 65.81 -36.83 2.71
C ALA A 505 66.80 -35.66 2.85
N ASN A 506 66.69 -34.58 2.07
CA ASN A 506 67.69 -33.52 2.02
C ASN A 506 67.11 -32.13 1.68
N THR A 507 67.48 -31.11 2.45
CA THR A 507 66.89 -29.76 2.37
C THR A 507 67.28 -28.94 1.14
N SER A 508 68.37 -29.28 0.43
CA SER A 508 68.76 -28.59 -0.80
C SER A 508 67.82 -28.88 -1.99
N ALA A 509 67.19 -30.05 -2.00
CA ALA A 509 66.41 -30.55 -3.13
C ALA A 509 65.13 -29.74 -3.44
N ILE A 510 64.69 -28.86 -2.53
CA ILE A 510 63.57 -27.93 -2.79
C ILE A 510 63.93 -26.95 -3.92
N GLU A 511 65.20 -26.58 -4.06
CA GLU A 511 65.66 -25.69 -5.14
C GLU A 511 65.74 -26.45 -6.47
N GLU A 512 66.19 -27.71 -6.48
CA GLU A 512 66.15 -28.59 -7.67
C GLU A 512 64.70 -28.87 -8.13
N VAL A 513 63.79 -29.12 -7.19
CA VAL A 513 62.34 -29.26 -7.47
C VAL A 513 61.76 -27.97 -8.06
N ALA A 514 62.21 -26.80 -7.61
CA ALA A 514 61.80 -25.52 -8.19
C ALA A 514 62.40 -25.26 -9.58
N MET A 515 63.67 -25.64 -9.80
CA MET A 515 64.34 -25.58 -11.11
C MET A 515 63.63 -26.47 -12.13
N PHE A 516 63.33 -27.73 -11.78
CA PHE A 516 62.54 -28.63 -12.64
C PHE A 516 61.21 -28.00 -13.05
N LEU A 517 60.48 -27.40 -12.10
CA LEU A 517 59.16 -26.81 -12.35
C LEU A 517 59.19 -25.55 -13.22
N ASP A 518 60.29 -24.79 -13.21
CA ASP A 518 60.50 -23.62 -14.09
C ASP A 518 61.03 -24.02 -15.48
N ASP A 519 61.72 -25.16 -15.62
CA ASP A 519 62.24 -25.70 -16.89
C ASP A 519 61.12 -26.02 -17.90
N PRO A 520 61.13 -25.48 -19.13
CA PRO A 520 60.09 -25.72 -20.14
C PRO A 520 60.22 -27.05 -20.91
N TYR A 521 61.35 -27.75 -20.82
CA TYR A 521 61.62 -29.01 -21.49
C TYR A 521 61.38 -30.22 -20.57
N LEU A 522 61.71 -30.09 -19.27
CA LEU A 522 61.48 -31.12 -18.28
C LEU A 522 60.03 -31.14 -17.75
N ASN A 523 59.44 -29.98 -17.46
CA ASN A 523 58.11 -29.88 -16.88
C ASN A 523 57.04 -29.55 -17.93
N ILE A 524 56.46 -30.62 -18.49
CA ILE A 524 55.52 -30.55 -19.60
C ILE A 524 54.12 -30.11 -19.13
N HIS A 525 53.50 -29.20 -19.89
CA HIS A 525 52.16 -28.68 -19.62
C HIS A 525 51.13 -29.82 -19.47
N GLY A 526 50.39 -29.81 -18.35
CA GLY A 526 49.39 -30.85 -18.03
C GLY A 526 49.94 -32.11 -17.36
N ALA A 527 51.25 -32.21 -17.08
CA ALA A 527 51.83 -33.38 -16.41
C ALA A 527 51.44 -33.54 -14.92
N GLY A 528 50.80 -32.55 -14.28
CA GLY A 528 50.33 -32.66 -12.89
C GLY A 528 51.41 -32.47 -11.81
N ASN A 529 52.55 -31.87 -12.18
CA ASN A 529 53.72 -31.75 -11.32
C ASN A 529 53.60 -30.62 -10.29
N TYR A 530 53.07 -29.44 -10.64
CA TYR A 530 52.84 -28.34 -9.71
C TYR A 530 51.90 -28.75 -8.56
N LEU A 531 50.80 -29.44 -8.88
CA LEU A 531 49.89 -30.03 -7.89
C LEU A 531 50.61 -31.05 -7.00
N SER A 532 51.52 -31.83 -7.57
CA SER A 532 52.24 -32.87 -6.86
C SER A 532 53.30 -32.31 -5.92
N ALA A 533 53.93 -31.18 -6.27
CA ALA A 533 54.82 -30.43 -5.39
C ALA A 533 54.07 -29.94 -4.13
N VAL A 534 52.90 -29.33 -4.33
CA VAL A 534 52.02 -28.88 -3.22
C VAL A 534 51.59 -30.06 -2.35
N LYS A 535 51.23 -31.21 -2.95
CA LYS A 535 50.89 -32.44 -2.21
C LYS A 535 52.05 -32.99 -1.38
N HIS A 536 53.27 -32.97 -1.89
CA HIS A 536 54.45 -33.51 -1.19
C HIS A 536 54.86 -32.62 0.00
N ILE A 537 54.91 -31.30 -0.19
CA ILE A 537 55.17 -30.35 0.90
C ILE A 537 54.09 -30.45 1.99
N SER A 538 52.82 -30.65 1.59
CA SER A 538 51.70 -30.88 2.50
C SER A 538 51.80 -32.15 3.35
N SER A 539 52.75 -33.07 3.08
CA SER A 539 52.94 -34.30 3.86
C SER A 539 54.30 -34.45 4.56
N HIS A 540 55.31 -33.64 4.21
CA HIS A 540 56.69 -33.81 4.73
C HIS A 540 57.23 -32.62 5.55
N HIS A 541 56.62 -31.42 5.48
CA HIS A 541 57.09 -30.26 6.24
C HIS A 541 56.16 -29.84 7.36
N ASP A 542 56.74 -29.26 8.41
CA ASP A 542 56.01 -28.65 9.51
C ASP A 542 55.08 -27.54 8.99
N ALA A 543 53.84 -27.53 9.45
CA ALA A 543 52.71 -26.81 8.83
C ALA A 543 52.70 -25.29 9.10
N HIS A 544 53.87 -24.66 9.15
CA HIS A 544 54.08 -23.26 9.53
C HIS A 544 54.50 -22.34 8.36
N ALA A 545 54.91 -22.87 7.21
CA ALA A 545 55.08 -22.10 5.98
C ALA A 545 54.89 -22.95 4.72
N VAL A 546 54.25 -22.39 3.70
CA VAL A 546 54.53 -22.80 2.31
C VAL A 546 55.91 -22.22 1.96
N PRO A 547 56.89 -23.02 1.50
CA PRO A 547 58.20 -22.48 1.13
C PRO A 547 58.06 -21.36 0.09
N SER A 548 58.66 -20.21 0.38
CA SER A 548 58.54 -19.00 -0.44
C SER A 548 59.03 -19.20 -1.88
N VAL A 549 59.93 -20.17 -2.08
CA VAL A 549 60.39 -20.67 -3.38
C VAL A 549 59.24 -21.26 -4.20
N LEU A 550 58.54 -22.29 -3.72
CA LEU A 550 57.44 -22.91 -4.49
C LEU A 550 56.28 -21.93 -4.72
N SER A 551 55.98 -21.05 -3.75
CA SER A 551 55.00 -19.98 -3.96
C SER A 551 55.38 -19.06 -5.13
N ARG A 552 56.68 -18.73 -5.27
CA ARG A 552 57.21 -17.94 -6.40
C ARG A 552 57.12 -18.71 -7.71
N THR A 553 57.49 -20.00 -7.73
CA THR A 553 57.41 -20.89 -8.90
C THR A 553 55.97 -21.05 -9.40
N ILE A 554 54.99 -21.28 -8.52
CA ILE A 554 53.57 -21.38 -8.91
C ILE A 554 53.05 -20.06 -9.49
N VAL A 555 53.43 -18.91 -8.89
CA VAL A 555 53.07 -17.58 -9.40
C VAL A 555 53.67 -17.33 -10.79
N ARG A 556 54.97 -17.62 -10.97
CA ARG A 556 55.67 -17.50 -12.27
C ARG A 556 55.06 -18.43 -13.33
N ALA A 557 54.72 -19.66 -12.96
CA ALA A 557 54.08 -20.62 -13.85
C ALA A 557 52.66 -20.20 -14.26
N LEU A 558 51.91 -19.50 -13.41
CA LEU A 558 50.63 -18.90 -13.77
C LEU A 558 50.79 -17.70 -14.70
N GLU A 559 51.78 -16.83 -14.49
CA GLU A 559 52.08 -15.73 -15.42
C GLU A 559 52.47 -16.26 -16.81
N LEU A 560 53.29 -17.31 -16.87
CA LEU A 560 53.70 -17.97 -18.11
C LEU A 560 52.67 -18.95 -18.70
N GLY A 561 51.46 -19.06 -18.12
CA GLY A 561 50.40 -19.95 -18.60
C GLY A 561 50.73 -21.46 -18.54
N LYS A 562 51.75 -21.87 -17.77
CA LYS A 562 52.25 -23.25 -17.66
C LYS A 562 51.37 -24.20 -16.82
N ILE A 563 50.42 -23.70 -16.04
CA ILE A 563 49.55 -24.53 -15.20
C ILE A 563 48.22 -24.82 -15.90
N HIS A 564 47.94 -26.09 -16.17
CA HIS A 564 46.70 -26.52 -16.82
C HIS A 564 45.48 -26.27 -15.90
N PRO A 565 44.30 -25.85 -16.43
CA PRO A 565 43.11 -25.53 -15.62
C PRO A 565 42.66 -26.61 -14.63
N THR A 566 42.75 -27.90 -14.99
CA THR A 566 42.41 -29.00 -14.08
C THR A 566 43.43 -29.19 -12.94
N GLU A 567 44.68 -28.77 -13.16
CA GLU A 567 45.73 -28.80 -12.15
C GLU A 567 45.55 -27.66 -11.14
N LEU A 568 45.16 -26.46 -11.62
CA LEU A 568 44.83 -25.31 -10.79
C LEU A 568 43.71 -25.61 -9.78
N ILE A 569 42.64 -26.31 -10.20
CA ILE A 569 41.58 -26.80 -9.31
C ILE A 569 42.17 -27.64 -8.17
N GLY A 570 43.10 -28.55 -8.48
CA GLY A 570 43.76 -29.38 -7.48
C GLY A 570 44.64 -28.57 -6.53
N ILE A 571 45.38 -27.58 -7.05
CA ILE A 571 46.27 -26.71 -6.25
C ILE A 571 45.45 -25.90 -5.24
N VAL A 572 44.37 -25.25 -5.68
CA VAL A 572 43.48 -24.47 -4.80
C VAL A 572 42.84 -25.36 -3.73
N LYS A 573 42.33 -26.54 -4.08
CA LYS A 573 41.79 -27.49 -3.08
C LYS A 573 42.86 -27.91 -2.08
N LYS A 574 44.08 -28.25 -2.53
CA LYS A 574 45.12 -28.73 -1.62
C LYS A 574 45.67 -27.64 -0.69
N LEU A 575 45.82 -26.41 -1.17
CA LEU A 575 46.18 -25.25 -0.34
C LEU A 575 45.11 -24.97 0.73
N SER A 576 43.82 -25.17 0.41
CA SER A 576 42.74 -25.08 1.41
C SER A 576 42.76 -26.23 2.42
N GLU A 577 43.05 -27.47 2.00
CA GLU A 577 43.13 -28.64 2.89
C GLU A 577 44.25 -28.52 3.93
N MET A 578 45.40 -27.94 3.57
CA MET A 578 46.57 -27.79 4.45
C MET A 578 46.27 -27.06 5.77
N LEU A 579 45.25 -26.20 5.79
CA LEU A 579 44.82 -25.46 6.98
C LEU A 579 43.65 -26.11 7.75
N ALA A 580 42.93 -27.05 7.13
CA ALA A 580 41.80 -27.75 7.74
C ALA A 580 42.21 -28.94 8.65
N GLY A 581 43.45 -29.42 8.54
CA GLY A 581 43.92 -30.61 9.25
C GLY A 581 44.04 -30.45 10.78
N SER A 582 43.04 -30.96 11.52
CA SER A 582 43.15 -31.75 12.76
C SER A 582 44.03 -31.28 13.95
N LYS A 583 44.45 -30.02 14.03
CA LYS A 583 45.01 -29.39 15.24
C LYS A 583 44.33 -28.04 15.52
N PRO A 584 44.18 -27.62 16.80
CA PRO A 584 43.34 -26.48 17.18
C PRO A 584 43.85 -25.13 16.64
N LEU A 585 42.91 -24.19 16.44
CA LEU A 585 43.07 -23.00 15.59
C LEU A 585 44.08 -21.92 16.07
N SER A 586 44.77 -22.09 17.20
CA SER A 586 45.54 -21.02 17.85
C SER A 586 46.93 -20.73 17.27
N LYS A 587 47.39 -21.45 16.22
CA LYS A 587 48.73 -21.31 15.63
C LYS A 587 48.80 -21.45 14.09
N ARG A 588 47.74 -21.05 13.36
CA ARG A 588 47.75 -20.95 11.89
C ARG A 588 47.49 -19.50 11.47
N ASP A 589 48.30 -18.98 10.56
CA ASP A 589 48.14 -17.60 10.06
C ASP A 589 47.36 -17.60 8.73
N PRO A 590 46.08 -17.18 8.71
CA PRO A 590 45.28 -17.14 7.49
C PRO A 590 45.77 -16.07 6.49
N ASN A 591 46.55 -15.07 6.95
CA ASN A 591 47.07 -14.02 6.07
C ASN A 591 48.06 -14.59 5.04
N LEU A 592 48.82 -15.63 5.41
CA LEU A 592 49.79 -16.26 4.50
C LEU A 592 49.11 -16.94 3.31
N LEU A 593 48.00 -17.66 3.52
CA LEU A 593 47.23 -18.23 2.40
C LEU A 593 46.58 -17.14 1.56
N MET A 594 46.05 -16.08 2.19
CA MET A 594 45.44 -14.98 1.45
C MET A 594 46.45 -14.22 0.58
N ASP A 595 47.70 -14.06 1.02
CA ASP A 595 48.79 -13.53 0.19
C ASP A 595 49.11 -14.46 -0.99
N VAL A 596 49.19 -15.78 -0.79
CA VAL A 596 49.39 -16.77 -1.87
C VAL A 596 48.25 -16.71 -2.89
N TYR A 597 46.98 -16.77 -2.46
CA TYR A 597 45.83 -16.66 -3.37
C TYR A 597 45.78 -15.31 -4.09
N ARG A 598 46.08 -14.20 -3.41
CA ARG A 598 46.13 -12.87 -4.03
C ARG A 598 47.26 -12.75 -5.05
N LYS A 599 48.40 -13.44 -4.84
CA LYS A 599 49.49 -13.53 -5.84
C LYS A 599 49.11 -14.40 -7.02
N MET A 600 48.52 -15.58 -6.79
CA MET A 600 48.01 -16.46 -7.86
C MET A 600 46.94 -15.78 -8.72
N TRP A 601 46.02 -15.04 -8.11
CA TRP A 601 45.00 -14.27 -8.81
C TRP A 601 45.64 -13.19 -9.71
N ARG A 602 46.54 -12.39 -9.14
CA ARG A 602 47.28 -11.36 -9.88
C ARG A 602 48.19 -11.91 -10.99
N ALA A 603 48.63 -13.16 -10.89
CA ALA A 603 49.41 -13.86 -11.92
C ALA A 603 48.53 -14.18 -13.15
N ILE A 604 47.32 -14.71 -12.93
CA ILE A 604 46.35 -14.97 -14.01
C ILE A 604 45.97 -13.66 -14.72
N GLY A 605 45.82 -12.56 -13.98
CA GLY A 605 45.62 -11.22 -14.56
C GLY A 605 46.82 -10.63 -15.32
N ARG A 606 47.97 -11.30 -15.31
CA ARG A 606 49.18 -10.99 -16.09
C ARG A 606 49.56 -12.10 -17.08
N CYS A 607 48.70 -13.10 -17.26
CA CYS A 607 49.00 -14.22 -18.15
C CYS A 607 48.66 -13.87 -19.60
N ASP A 608 49.63 -14.02 -20.50
CA ASP A 608 49.45 -13.80 -21.94
C ASP A 608 48.66 -14.93 -22.62
N VAL A 609 48.43 -16.06 -21.93
CA VAL A 609 47.83 -17.29 -22.49
C VAL A 609 46.33 -17.41 -22.16
N PHE A 610 45.90 -17.03 -20.95
CA PHE A 610 44.48 -17.07 -20.54
C PHE A 610 44.17 -16.01 -19.46
N GLY A 611 43.03 -15.32 -19.60
CA GLY A 611 42.61 -14.28 -18.68
C GLY A 611 41.47 -14.71 -17.74
N TYR A 612 41.04 -13.77 -16.89
CA TYR A 612 39.97 -14.00 -15.90
C TYR A 612 38.61 -14.44 -16.50
N LYS A 613 38.34 -14.14 -17.77
CA LYS A 613 37.09 -14.51 -18.47
C LYS A 613 37.11 -15.91 -19.07
N ASP A 614 38.29 -16.51 -19.13
CA ASP A 614 38.56 -17.81 -19.75
C ASP A 614 38.61 -18.94 -18.70
N LEU A 615 38.61 -18.56 -17.42
CA LEU A 615 38.39 -19.47 -16.30
C LEU A 615 36.99 -20.08 -16.36
N ASP A 616 36.93 -21.41 -16.36
CA ASP A 616 35.70 -22.18 -16.26
C ASP A 616 35.01 -22.05 -14.89
N GLY A 617 33.68 -22.23 -14.89
CA GLY A 617 32.83 -22.16 -13.70
C GLY A 617 33.29 -23.08 -12.57
N HIS A 618 33.73 -24.31 -12.87
CA HIS A 618 34.22 -25.22 -11.83
C HIS A 618 35.52 -24.71 -11.15
N ILE A 619 36.34 -23.93 -11.86
CA ILE A 619 37.54 -23.29 -11.28
C ILE A 619 37.11 -22.16 -10.35
N THR A 620 36.20 -21.29 -10.80
CA THR A 620 35.70 -20.18 -9.98
C THR A 620 34.95 -20.67 -8.74
N ASP A 621 34.14 -21.71 -8.89
CA ASP A 621 33.42 -22.33 -7.77
C ASP A 621 34.37 -22.97 -6.76
N THR A 622 35.42 -23.65 -7.23
CA THR A 622 36.47 -24.22 -6.37
C THR A 622 37.19 -23.12 -5.57
N TRP A 623 37.46 -21.96 -6.18
CA TRP A 623 38.14 -20.86 -5.50
C TRP A 623 37.24 -20.13 -4.52
N LEU A 624 35.97 -19.91 -4.87
CA LEU A 624 34.99 -19.24 -4.01
C LEU A 624 34.59 -20.14 -2.82
N ASP A 625 34.53 -21.46 -2.99
CA ASP A 625 34.42 -22.43 -1.91
C ASP A 625 35.61 -22.35 -0.95
N ALA A 626 36.85 -22.38 -1.48
CA ALA A 626 38.06 -22.25 -0.67
C ALA A 626 38.13 -20.91 0.09
N LEU A 627 37.67 -19.81 -0.51
CA LEU A 627 37.60 -18.49 0.13
C LEU A 627 36.47 -18.39 1.16
N SER A 628 35.32 -19.03 0.94
CA SER A 628 34.20 -19.02 1.90
C SER A 628 34.54 -19.67 3.25
N LYS A 629 35.55 -20.55 3.27
CA LYS A 629 36.08 -21.23 4.46
C LYS A 629 37.10 -20.41 5.24
N ILE A 630 37.49 -19.24 4.70
CA ILE A 630 38.48 -18.34 5.30
C ILE A 630 37.73 -17.11 5.81
N GLU A 631 37.39 -17.09 7.10
CA GLU A 631 36.60 -16.04 7.76
C GLU A 631 37.38 -14.71 7.96
N THR A 632 37.90 -14.14 6.87
CA THR A 632 38.70 -12.90 6.88
C THR A 632 38.19 -11.87 5.88
N TYR A 633 38.48 -10.59 6.15
CA TYR A 633 38.18 -9.50 5.23
C TYR A 633 38.79 -9.74 3.83
N ASP A 634 40.07 -10.12 3.79
CA ASP A 634 40.80 -10.29 2.53
C ASP A 634 40.20 -11.40 1.65
N ALA A 635 39.62 -12.44 2.24
CA ALA A 635 38.92 -13.49 1.50
C ALA A 635 37.65 -12.96 0.82
N LEU A 636 36.83 -12.18 1.53
CA LEU A 636 35.63 -11.53 0.96
C LEU A 636 35.98 -10.52 -0.14
N LEU A 637 37.09 -9.78 0.02
CA LEU A 637 37.56 -8.83 -0.98
C LEU A 637 38.07 -9.55 -2.25
N LEU A 638 38.84 -10.64 -2.10
CA LEU A 638 39.29 -11.42 -3.25
C LEU A 638 38.13 -12.17 -3.94
N ALA A 639 37.16 -12.69 -3.17
CA ALA A 639 35.95 -13.29 -3.72
C ALA A 639 35.15 -12.29 -4.57
N LYS A 640 35.11 -11.00 -4.18
CA LYS A 640 34.53 -9.92 -4.99
C LYS A 640 35.28 -9.72 -6.30
N GLU A 641 36.61 -9.66 -6.27
CA GLU A 641 37.44 -9.52 -7.47
C GLU A 641 37.21 -10.69 -8.44
N ILE A 642 37.17 -11.92 -7.93
CA ILE A 642 36.88 -13.14 -8.71
C ILE A 642 35.49 -13.08 -9.34
N ILE A 643 34.45 -12.81 -8.56
CA ILE A 643 33.07 -12.72 -9.07
C ILE A 643 32.94 -11.67 -10.16
N LEU A 644 33.60 -10.51 -10.03
CA LEU A 644 33.49 -9.40 -10.97
C LEU A 644 34.34 -9.53 -12.24
N ALA A 645 35.44 -10.28 -12.21
CA ALA A 645 36.30 -10.48 -13.38
C ALA A 645 35.92 -11.70 -14.25
N THR A 646 35.13 -12.61 -13.69
CA THR A 646 34.73 -13.89 -14.31
C THR A 646 33.29 -13.83 -14.86
N ARG A 647 32.86 -14.91 -15.53
CA ARG A 647 31.51 -15.03 -16.10
C ARG A 647 30.38 -14.93 -15.05
N CYS A 648 30.71 -15.13 -13.77
CA CYS A 648 29.80 -14.93 -12.63
C CYS A 648 29.15 -13.54 -12.60
N ALA A 649 29.87 -12.49 -13.01
CA ALA A 649 29.38 -11.11 -13.03
C ALA A 649 28.17 -10.87 -13.97
N HIS A 650 27.91 -11.79 -14.89
CA HIS A 650 26.87 -11.66 -15.92
C HIS A 650 25.81 -12.77 -15.82
N SER A 651 25.93 -13.68 -14.84
CA SER A 651 24.98 -14.76 -14.63
C SER A 651 24.03 -14.48 -13.47
N ALA A 652 22.73 -14.44 -13.78
CA ALA A 652 21.66 -14.42 -12.78
C ALA A 652 21.59 -15.73 -11.95
N SER A 653 22.17 -16.84 -12.44
CA SER A 653 22.22 -18.13 -11.72
C SER A 653 23.49 -18.33 -10.89
N CYS A 654 24.36 -17.32 -10.74
CA CYS A 654 25.57 -17.42 -9.92
C CYS A 654 25.25 -17.54 -8.42
N ALA A 655 25.27 -18.77 -7.88
CA ALA A 655 24.97 -19.06 -6.47
C ALA A 655 25.88 -18.36 -5.45
N TRP A 656 27.09 -17.93 -5.86
CA TRP A 656 28.06 -17.30 -4.96
C TRP A 656 27.72 -15.87 -4.54
N VAL A 657 27.00 -15.10 -5.35
CA VAL A 657 26.65 -13.72 -4.99
C VAL A 657 25.77 -13.70 -3.71
N PRO A 658 24.70 -14.52 -3.59
CA PRO A 658 23.99 -14.72 -2.34
C PRO A 658 24.88 -15.21 -1.17
N VAL A 659 25.74 -16.21 -1.41
CA VAL A 659 26.59 -16.80 -0.36
C VAL A 659 27.55 -15.78 0.23
N VAL A 660 28.28 -15.03 -0.60
CA VAL A 660 29.31 -14.08 -0.12
C VAL A 660 28.68 -12.84 0.51
N ILE A 661 27.53 -12.36 0.01
CA ILE A 661 26.75 -11.32 0.69
C ILE A 661 26.26 -11.81 2.07
N ARG A 662 25.79 -13.06 2.19
CA ARG A 662 25.34 -13.64 3.46
C ARG A 662 26.47 -13.82 4.48
N LEU A 663 27.67 -14.23 4.05
CA LEU A 663 28.87 -14.29 4.89
C LEU A 663 29.27 -12.90 5.40
N TRP A 664 29.20 -11.87 4.54
CA TRP A 664 29.44 -10.49 4.95
C TRP A 664 28.40 -9.99 5.96
N LEU A 665 27.11 -10.28 5.74
CA LEU A 665 26.02 -9.90 6.65
C LEU A 665 26.15 -10.58 8.02
N GLY A 666 26.63 -11.83 8.07
CA GLY A 666 26.85 -12.59 9.30
C GLY A 666 28.06 -12.14 10.14
N SER A 667 28.98 -11.37 9.56
CA SER A 667 30.21 -10.93 10.24
C SER A 667 29.91 -10.04 11.46
N PRO A 668 30.59 -10.20 12.62
CA PRO A 668 30.35 -9.35 13.80
C PRO A 668 30.70 -7.88 13.57
N GLU A 669 29.94 -6.97 14.19
CA GLU A 669 30.25 -5.53 14.15
C GLU A 669 31.40 -5.21 15.11
N GLY A 670 32.19 -4.17 14.81
CA GLY A 670 33.41 -3.84 15.58
C GLY A 670 34.59 -4.81 15.39
N SER A 671 34.37 -5.98 14.76
CA SER A 671 35.44 -6.91 14.39
C SER A 671 36.49 -6.25 13.48
N ARG A 672 37.77 -6.50 13.74
CA ARG A 672 38.88 -6.13 12.84
C ARG A 672 38.77 -6.73 11.44
N PHE A 673 37.92 -7.75 11.27
CA PHE A 673 37.75 -8.53 10.04
C PHE A 673 36.51 -8.12 9.20
N ARG A 674 35.73 -7.10 9.61
CA ARG A 674 34.61 -6.59 8.79
C ARG A 674 35.09 -5.51 7.82
N PRO A 675 34.68 -5.52 6.53
CA PRO A 675 34.99 -4.45 5.59
C PRO A 675 34.57 -3.06 6.08
N LYS A 676 35.44 -2.06 5.94
CA LYS A 676 35.05 -0.64 6.01
C LYS A 676 34.40 -0.23 4.69
N GLY A 677 33.10 -0.45 4.55
CA GLY A 677 32.34 0.00 3.38
C GLY A 677 31.10 -0.83 3.09
N ASP A 678 30.34 -0.37 2.10
CA ASP A 678 29.10 -0.98 1.65
C ASP A 678 29.40 -2.10 0.63
N TYR A 679 29.83 -3.26 1.13
CA TYR A 679 30.29 -4.37 0.29
C TYR A 679 29.23 -4.86 -0.71
N PRO A 680 27.95 -5.09 -0.34
CA PRO A 680 26.94 -5.59 -1.27
C PRO A 680 26.63 -4.59 -2.38
N ASN A 681 26.41 -3.32 -2.05
CA ASN A 681 26.11 -2.30 -3.07
C ASN A 681 27.32 -2.07 -3.99
N ALA A 682 28.55 -2.16 -3.47
CA ALA A 682 29.76 -2.08 -4.27
C ALA A 682 30.04 -3.33 -5.12
N LEU A 683 29.31 -4.44 -4.94
CA LEU A 683 29.30 -5.62 -5.80
C LEU A 683 28.18 -5.51 -6.85
N LEU A 684 26.95 -5.25 -6.41
CA LEU A 684 25.75 -5.17 -7.26
C LEU A 684 25.86 -4.06 -8.32
N ARG A 685 26.43 -2.90 -7.99
CA ARG A 685 26.63 -1.77 -8.93
C ARG A 685 27.56 -2.07 -10.12
N LYS A 686 28.18 -3.25 -10.16
CA LYS A 686 29.02 -3.71 -11.28
C LYS A 686 28.36 -4.78 -12.15
N MET A 687 27.11 -5.15 -11.86
CA MET A 687 26.28 -6.07 -12.64
C MET A 687 25.25 -5.30 -13.48
N SER A 688 24.57 -5.95 -14.43
CA SER A 688 23.40 -5.34 -15.09
C SER A 688 22.18 -5.29 -14.15
N PRO A 689 21.20 -4.41 -14.38
CA PRO A 689 20.04 -4.26 -13.49
C PRO A 689 19.23 -5.55 -13.27
N GLU A 690 19.11 -6.39 -14.30
CA GLU A 690 18.39 -7.67 -14.26
C GLU A 690 19.14 -8.71 -13.40
N VAL A 691 20.47 -8.79 -13.57
CA VAL A 691 21.33 -9.69 -12.79
C VAL A 691 21.41 -9.22 -11.33
N ALA A 692 21.54 -7.92 -11.10
CA ALA A 692 21.49 -7.33 -9.77
C ALA A 692 20.14 -7.61 -9.07
N SER A 693 19.01 -7.43 -9.76
CA SER A 693 17.67 -7.72 -9.23
C SER A 693 17.50 -9.20 -8.87
N SER A 694 17.94 -10.10 -9.75
CA SER A 694 17.92 -11.55 -9.51
C SER A 694 18.71 -11.92 -8.25
N HIS A 695 19.89 -11.35 -8.07
CA HIS A 695 20.72 -11.57 -6.88
C HIS A 695 20.15 -10.92 -5.62
N ILE A 696 19.51 -9.74 -5.73
CA ILE A 696 18.80 -9.11 -4.60
C ILE A 696 17.67 -10.02 -4.10
N LEU A 697 16.87 -10.61 -4.99
CA LEU A 697 15.85 -11.58 -4.59
C LEU A 697 16.48 -12.84 -3.97
N SER A 698 17.47 -13.44 -4.63
CA SER A 698 18.11 -14.67 -4.14
C SER A 698 18.79 -14.49 -2.76
N VAL A 699 19.45 -13.34 -2.52
CA VAL A 699 19.92 -12.95 -1.17
C VAL A 699 18.75 -12.92 -0.20
N THR A 700 17.68 -12.20 -0.53
CA THR A 700 16.52 -11.99 0.34
C THR A 700 15.85 -13.31 0.73
N GLU A 701 15.56 -14.18 -0.25
CA GLU A 701 15.00 -15.52 -0.01
C GLU A 701 15.95 -16.40 0.82
N SER A 702 17.27 -16.30 0.62
CA SER A 702 18.25 -17.08 1.40
C SER A 702 18.29 -16.71 2.89
N LEU A 703 17.92 -15.46 3.22
CA LEU A 703 17.89 -14.87 4.56
C LEU A 703 16.54 -15.05 5.28
N MET A 704 15.45 -15.34 4.55
CA MET A 704 14.12 -15.61 5.10
C MET A 704 14.04 -17.02 5.70
N ARG A 705 14.86 -17.25 6.73
CA ARG A 705 14.91 -18.48 7.52
C ARG A 705 14.67 -18.14 9.00
N PRO A 706 13.97 -18.99 9.77
CA PRO A 706 13.75 -18.77 11.20
C PRO A 706 15.06 -18.46 11.96
N GLY A 707 15.03 -17.42 12.80
CA GLY A 707 16.17 -16.95 13.58
C GLY A 707 17.14 -15.98 12.87
N GLN A 708 16.97 -15.70 11.58
CA GLN A 708 17.90 -14.85 10.80
C GLN A 708 17.44 -13.40 10.60
N SER A 709 16.41 -12.92 11.31
CA SER A 709 15.87 -11.56 11.18
C SER A 709 16.93 -10.44 11.37
N HIS A 710 17.91 -10.63 12.24
CA HIS A 710 19.03 -9.69 12.42
C HIS A 710 19.92 -9.54 11.16
N LEU A 711 19.95 -10.55 10.27
CA LEU A 711 20.60 -10.47 8.96
C LEU A 711 19.71 -9.76 7.95
N LEU A 712 18.38 -9.96 8.01
CA LEU A 712 17.40 -9.22 7.21
C LEU A 712 17.40 -7.72 7.53
N GLU A 713 17.57 -7.33 8.79
CA GLU A 713 17.72 -5.93 9.21
C GLU A 713 18.99 -5.28 8.64
N ARG A 714 20.13 -5.97 8.74
CA ARG A 714 21.39 -5.55 8.11
C ARG A 714 21.27 -5.45 6.59
N TRP A 715 20.54 -6.38 5.97
CA TRP A 715 20.25 -6.37 4.54
C TRP A 715 19.33 -5.22 4.13
N GLN A 716 18.28 -4.94 4.91
CA GLN A 716 17.39 -3.78 4.74
C GLN A 716 18.17 -2.45 4.76
N HIS A 717 19.15 -2.32 5.65
CA HIS A 717 20.04 -1.15 5.69
C HIS A 717 20.93 -1.02 4.44
N CYS A 718 21.35 -2.13 3.84
CA CYS A 718 22.09 -2.11 2.58
C CYS A 718 21.18 -1.72 1.41
N LEU A 719 19.97 -2.29 1.32
CA LEU A 719 18.99 -1.94 0.28
C LEU A 719 18.60 -0.45 0.33
N ARG A 720 18.42 0.13 1.53
CA ARG A 720 18.21 1.58 1.73
C ARG A 720 19.39 2.46 1.26
N ARG A 721 20.53 1.88 0.88
CA ARG A 721 21.72 2.60 0.41
C ARG A 721 22.09 2.30 -1.05
N LEU A 722 21.28 1.49 -1.74
CA LEU A 722 21.48 1.14 -3.14
C LEU A 722 21.27 2.40 -4.02
N PRO A 723 22.25 2.82 -4.84
CA PRO A 723 22.07 3.88 -5.82
C PRO A 723 21.32 3.37 -7.06
N ASP A 724 20.96 4.27 -7.97
CA ASP A 724 20.48 3.94 -9.32
C ASP A 724 19.17 3.09 -9.34
N VAL A 725 18.36 3.20 -8.27
CA VAL A 725 17.19 2.36 -7.91
C VAL A 725 16.19 2.19 -9.05
N ASP A 726 15.85 3.25 -9.77
CA ASP A 726 14.85 3.19 -10.85
C ASP A 726 15.25 2.20 -11.96
N THR A 727 16.55 2.04 -12.22
CA THR A 727 17.03 1.07 -13.22
C THR A 727 16.87 -0.37 -12.74
N VAL A 728 17.15 -0.63 -11.46
CA VAL A 728 17.03 -1.95 -10.82
C VAL A 728 15.57 -2.37 -10.75
N VAL A 729 14.69 -1.47 -10.32
CA VAL A 729 13.25 -1.72 -10.17
C VAL A 729 12.54 -1.90 -11.52
N SER A 730 13.10 -1.39 -12.62
CA SER A 730 12.56 -1.59 -13.98
C SER A 730 12.76 -3.01 -14.56
N ALA A 731 13.50 -3.89 -13.87
CA ALA A 731 13.76 -5.24 -14.35
C ALA A 731 12.51 -6.15 -14.28
N ARG A 732 12.25 -6.94 -15.33
CA ARG A 732 11.07 -7.84 -15.39
C ARG A 732 10.95 -8.84 -14.24
N VAL A 733 12.09 -9.23 -13.66
CA VAL A 733 12.24 -10.17 -12.54
C VAL A 733 11.38 -9.82 -11.31
N TRP A 734 11.00 -8.54 -11.14
CA TRP A 734 10.08 -8.12 -10.07
C TRP A 734 8.62 -8.55 -10.31
N VAL A 735 8.20 -8.66 -11.57
CA VAL A 735 6.82 -8.93 -12.02
C VAL A 735 6.64 -10.37 -12.52
N ASP A 736 7.68 -10.97 -13.10
CA ASP A 736 7.65 -12.34 -13.63
C ASP A 736 7.19 -13.36 -12.56
N THR A 737 6.22 -14.21 -12.88
CA THR A 737 5.55 -15.11 -11.91
C THR A 737 6.51 -15.92 -11.02
N PRO A 738 6.15 -16.20 -9.74
CA PRO A 738 6.96 -16.97 -8.80
C PRO A 738 7.57 -18.25 -9.38
N ALA A 739 8.88 -18.44 -9.14
CA ALA A 739 9.62 -19.56 -9.70
C ALA A 739 9.30 -20.86 -8.95
N LYS A 740 8.94 -21.91 -9.69
CA LYS A 740 8.68 -23.27 -9.14
C LYS A 740 9.91 -23.95 -8.52
N SER A 741 11.09 -23.35 -8.65
CA SER A 741 12.39 -23.84 -8.14
C SER A 741 12.89 -23.14 -6.87
N SER A 742 12.20 -22.11 -6.37
CA SER A 742 12.53 -21.50 -5.07
C SER A 742 12.07 -22.39 -3.91
N ALA A 743 12.77 -22.29 -2.78
CA ALA A 743 12.42 -22.97 -1.53
C ALA A 743 11.22 -22.33 -0.80
N LEU A 744 10.74 -21.15 -1.22
CA LEU A 744 9.59 -20.47 -0.65
C LEU A 744 8.31 -20.74 -1.47
N PRO A 745 7.15 -20.98 -0.81
CA PRO A 745 5.84 -21.02 -1.48
C PRO A 745 5.56 -19.74 -2.29
N PRO A 746 4.78 -19.79 -3.39
CA PRO A 746 4.53 -18.63 -4.26
C PRO A 746 4.05 -17.36 -3.53
N GLN A 747 3.13 -17.52 -2.57
CA GLN A 747 2.66 -16.42 -1.71
C GLN A 747 3.80 -15.72 -0.97
N HIS A 748 4.81 -16.48 -0.50
CA HIS A 748 5.94 -15.97 0.26
C HIS A 748 6.99 -15.32 -0.64
N GLN A 749 7.20 -15.84 -1.86
CA GLN A 749 8.02 -15.16 -2.88
C GLN A 749 7.46 -13.77 -3.21
N ILE A 750 6.13 -13.63 -3.31
CA ILE A 750 5.49 -12.34 -3.58
C ILE A 750 5.66 -11.36 -2.41
N ILE A 751 5.40 -11.78 -1.16
CA ILE A 751 5.62 -10.90 0.01
C ILE A 751 7.11 -10.53 0.13
N ALA A 752 8.05 -11.43 -0.18
CA ALA A 752 9.47 -11.13 -0.21
C ALA A 752 9.83 -10.04 -1.24
N ARG A 753 9.33 -10.15 -2.48
CA ARG A 753 9.49 -9.13 -3.53
C ARG A 753 8.89 -7.79 -3.12
N LEU A 754 7.66 -7.80 -2.60
CA LEU A 754 6.95 -6.62 -2.09
C LEU A 754 7.72 -5.95 -0.94
N TRP A 755 8.30 -6.72 -0.01
CA TRP A 755 9.14 -6.19 1.07
C TRP A 755 10.42 -5.52 0.55
N VAL A 756 11.07 -6.07 -0.48
CA VAL A 756 12.24 -5.42 -1.10
C VAL A 756 11.84 -4.15 -1.84
N LEU A 757 10.83 -4.22 -2.72
CA LEU A 757 10.32 -3.05 -3.46
C LEU A 757 9.86 -1.95 -2.51
N ARG A 758 9.19 -2.29 -1.41
CA ARG A 758 8.84 -1.34 -0.34
C ARG A 758 10.08 -0.72 0.29
N THR A 759 11.10 -1.51 0.59
CA THR A 759 12.37 -0.99 1.14
C THR A 759 13.06 -0.03 0.17
N LEU A 760 13.09 -0.34 -1.12
CA LEU A 760 13.66 0.52 -2.18
C LEU A 760 12.84 1.81 -2.37
N SER A 761 11.49 1.73 -2.29
CA SER A 761 10.59 2.90 -2.42
C SER A 761 10.85 4.00 -1.37
N GLN A 762 11.51 3.68 -0.26
CA GLN A 762 11.85 4.65 0.79
C GLN A 762 12.95 5.65 0.35
N ASN A 763 13.69 5.34 -0.72
CA ASN A 763 14.74 6.19 -1.30
C ASN A 763 14.22 7.14 -2.39
N LEU A 764 13.01 6.90 -2.90
CA LEU A 764 12.40 7.68 -3.98
C LEU A 764 11.60 8.89 -3.41
N PRO A 765 11.21 9.88 -4.23
CA PRO A 765 10.52 11.08 -3.77
C PRO A 765 9.28 10.79 -2.90
N ARG A 766 9.04 11.65 -1.90
CA ARG A 766 8.05 11.44 -0.83
C ARG A 766 6.60 11.71 -1.26
N GLY A 767 6.08 10.91 -2.18
CA GLY A 767 4.65 10.79 -2.47
C GLY A 767 4.01 9.56 -1.80
N PRO A 768 2.71 9.59 -1.43
CA PRO A 768 1.93 8.37 -1.27
C PRO A 768 1.70 7.69 -2.64
N LEU A 769 1.37 6.39 -2.66
CA LEU A 769 1.25 5.57 -3.89
C LEU A 769 0.13 5.98 -4.87
N TRP A 770 -0.79 6.85 -4.45
CA TRP A 770 -2.00 7.23 -5.19
C TRP A 770 -2.04 8.74 -5.54
N ILE A 771 -0.87 9.41 -5.57
CA ILE A 771 -0.73 10.82 -5.97
C ILE A 771 0.21 10.93 -7.19
N GLN A 772 0.01 11.97 -7.99
CA GLN A 772 0.33 12.07 -9.43
C GLN A 772 1.79 11.85 -9.86
N ASP A 773 2.78 11.89 -8.97
CA ASP A 773 4.18 11.59 -9.31
C ASP A 773 4.46 10.08 -9.19
N HIS A 774 4.19 9.34 -10.27
CA HIS A 774 4.47 7.90 -10.35
C HIS A 774 5.96 7.59 -10.12
N ARG A 775 6.29 6.72 -9.16
CA ARG A 775 7.65 6.18 -9.02
C ARG A 775 7.82 4.88 -9.80
N ALA A 776 9.06 4.54 -10.13
CA ALA A 776 9.42 3.24 -10.75
C ALA A 776 8.92 2.02 -9.94
N THR A 777 8.84 2.13 -8.60
CA THR A 777 8.34 1.05 -7.73
C THR A 777 6.85 0.74 -7.85
N ASP A 778 6.07 1.68 -8.37
CA ASP A 778 4.64 1.69 -8.07
C ASP A 778 3.87 0.69 -8.95
N LEU A 779 4.31 0.52 -10.21
CA LEU A 779 3.78 -0.50 -11.12
C LEU A 779 4.13 -1.95 -10.68
N PRO A 780 5.40 -2.32 -10.38
CA PRO A 780 5.71 -3.65 -9.86
C PRO A 780 5.00 -3.99 -8.54
N ILE A 781 4.79 -3.01 -7.65
CA ILE A 781 4.08 -3.21 -6.39
C ILE A 781 2.59 -3.50 -6.63
N LEU A 782 1.91 -2.72 -7.49
CA LEU A 782 0.51 -2.95 -7.84
C LEU A 782 0.29 -4.35 -8.44
N GLU A 783 1.13 -4.72 -9.41
CA GLU A 783 1.00 -6.01 -10.10
C GLU A 783 1.27 -7.21 -9.17
N LEU A 784 2.26 -7.12 -8.28
CA LEU A 784 2.48 -8.16 -7.27
C LEU A 784 1.32 -8.27 -6.26
N PHE A 785 0.63 -7.18 -5.92
CA PHE A 785 -0.57 -7.24 -5.09
C PHE A 785 -1.74 -7.91 -5.82
N ASN A 786 -1.95 -7.62 -7.11
CA ASN A 786 -2.95 -8.32 -7.94
C ASN A 786 -2.68 -9.84 -7.98
N GLN A 787 -1.42 -10.23 -8.22
CA GLN A 787 -1.01 -11.64 -8.22
C GLN A 787 -1.19 -12.31 -6.85
N TYR A 788 -0.97 -11.58 -5.75
CA TYR A 788 -1.18 -12.08 -4.39
C TYR A 788 -2.66 -12.35 -4.09
N GLU A 789 -3.53 -11.40 -4.45
CA GLU A 789 -4.99 -11.50 -4.26
C GLU A 789 -5.57 -12.65 -5.10
N ALA A 790 -5.15 -12.77 -6.37
CA ALA A 790 -5.54 -13.86 -7.26
C ALA A 790 -5.10 -15.26 -6.75
N LEU A 791 -3.97 -15.35 -6.04
CA LEU A 791 -3.48 -16.61 -5.45
C LEU A 791 -4.20 -17.02 -4.15
N ILE A 792 -4.78 -16.06 -3.41
CA ILE A 792 -5.53 -16.35 -2.17
C ILE A 792 -7.03 -16.56 -2.44
N GLY A 793 -7.58 -15.94 -3.49
CA GLY A 793 -9.02 -16.03 -3.78
C GLY A 793 -9.89 -15.40 -2.68
N SER A 794 -9.38 -14.33 -2.05
CA SER A 794 -10.02 -13.67 -0.91
C SER A 794 -11.35 -13.02 -1.30
N GLN A 795 -12.46 -13.55 -0.78
CA GLN A 795 -13.79 -12.97 -0.95
C GLN A 795 -14.02 -11.69 -0.13
N THR A 796 -13.18 -11.39 0.87
CA THR A 796 -13.28 -10.16 1.67
C THR A 796 -11.91 -9.53 1.96
N ASP A 797 -11.88 -8.21 2.11
CA ASP A 797 -10.65 -7.43 2.43
C ASP A 797 -9.96 -7.88 3.72
N GLY A 798 -10.74 -8.32 4.72
CA GLY A 798 -10.21 -8.87 5.96
C GLY A 798 -9.41 -10.16 5.74
N ASP A 799 -9.84 -11.01 4.81
CA ASP A 799 -9.16 -12.27 4.49
C ASP A 799 -7.82 -12.01 3.76
N PHE A 800 -7.80 -11.05 2.82
CA PHE A 800 -6.58 -10.57 2.16
C PHE A 800 -5.57 -10.04 3.19
N LEU A 801 -5.97 -9.10 4.05
CA LEU A 801 -5.08 -8.47 5.02
C LEU A 801 -4.54 -9.49 6.04
N MET A 802 -5.35 -10.47 6.45
CA MET A 802 -4.89 -11.51 7.39
C MET A 802 -3.96 -12.54 6.76
N GLY A 803 -4.20 -12.96 5.51
CA GLY A 803 -3.25 -13.78 4.78
C GLY A 803 -1.89 -13.08 4.64
N PHE A 804 -1.93 -11.79 4.32
CA PHE A 804 -0.74 -10.95 4.16
C PHE A 804 0.03 -10.75 5.47
N MET A 805 -0.66 -10.38 6.55
CA MET A 805 -0.08 -10.28 7.91
C MET A 805 0.58 -11.60 8.33
N LYS A 806 -0.11 -12.73 8.14
CA LYS A 806 0.43 -14.04 8.48
C LYS A 806 1.72 -14.32 7.70
N GLY A 807 1.73 -14.09 6.39
CA GLY A 807 2.92 -14.33 5.57
C GLY A 807 4.12 -13.42 5.92
N ILE A 808 3.88 -12.18 6.38
CA ILE A 808 4.93 -11.31 6.93
C ILE A 808 5.51 -11.89 8.23
N HIS A 809 4.64 -12.37 9.13
CA HIS A 809 5.04 -12.97 10.42
C HIS A 809 5.74 -14.32 10.27
N ASP A 810 5.25 -15.19 9.37
CA ASP A 810 5.82 -16.51 9.06
C ASP A 810 7.24 -16.37 8.47
N LEU A 811 7.49 -15.32 7.67
CA LEU A 811 8.82 -15.01 7.11
C LEU A 811 9.74 -14.25 8.08
N GLY A 812 9.26 -13.83 9.25
CA GLY A 812 10.06 -13.14 10.27
C GLY A 812 10.68 -11.82 9.80
N MET A 813 9.97 -11.11 8.91
CA MET A 813 10.43 -9.87 8.28
C MET A 813 10.57 -8.71 9.29
N PRO A 814 11.61 -7.86 9.17
CA PRO A 814 11.68 -6.62 9.92
C PRO A 814 10.83 -5.52 9.24
N TYR A 815 10.22 -4.68 10.07
CA TYR A 815 9.30 -3.61 9.70
C TYR A 815 9.83 -2.67 8.60
N ASN A 816 8.97 -2.35 7.63
CA ASN A 816 9.16 -1.26 6.66
C ASN A 816 7.84 -0.56 6.25
N GLY A 817 6.72 -0.88 6.91
CA GLY A 817 5.40 -0.35 6.62
C GLY A 817 4.77 -0.98 5.39
N LEU A 818 5.04 -2.26 5.10
CA LEU A 818 4.44 -3.00 4.00
C LEU A 818 2.95 -3.28 4.26
N LEU A 819 2.54 -3.52 5.51
CA LEU A 819 1.14 -3.71 5.88
C LEU A 819 0.34 -2.41 5.70
N MET A 820 0.92 -1.27 6.10
CA MET A 820 0.34 0.04 5.80
C MET A 820 0.22 0.28 4.29
N LEU A 821 1.22 -0.15 3.51
CA LEU A 821 1.23 -0.03 2.05
C LEU A 821 0.04 -0.75 1.40
N ALA A 822 -0.21 -2.00 1.82
CA ALA A 822 -1.31 -2.82 1.33
C ALA A 822 -2.68 -2.17 1.62
N VAL A 823 -2.88 -1.65 2.84
CA VAL A 823 -4.12 -0.98 3.23
C VAL A 823 -4.31 0.35 2.50
N GLU A 824 -3.27 1.18 2.40
CA GLU A 824 -3.36 2.47 1.70
C GLU A 824 -3.57 2.30 0.18
N LEU A 825 -2.99 1.25 -0.43
CA LEU A 825 -3.30 0.87 -1.82
C LEU A 825 -4.75 0.42 -1.97
N LYS A 826 -5.17 -0.62 -1.24
CA LYS A 826 -6.48 -1.24 -1.44
C LYS A 826 -7.64 -0.29 -1.15
N THR A 827 -7.50 0.56 -0.13
CA THR A 827 -8.52 1.57 0.20
C THR A 827 -8.41 2.86 -0.61
N ARG A 828 -7.32 3.07 -1.36
CA ARG A 828 -6.93 4.35 -2.01
C ARG A 828 -6.99 5.58 -1.07
N ARG A 829 -7.00 5.37 0.26
CA ARG A 829 -7.18 6.41 1.29
C ARG A 829 -5.93 6.51 2.17
N ARG A 830 -5.60 7.74 2.58
CA ARG A 830 -4.50 8.02 3.50
C ARG A 830 -4.84 7.57 4.92
N LEU A 831 -4.02 6.71 5.54
CA LEU A 831 -4.24 6.28 6.92
C LEU A 831 -4.13 7.44 7.92
N THR A 832 -4.88 7.35 9.01
CA THR A 832 -4.79 8.28 10.16
C THR A 832 -3.48 8.03 10.95
N ALA A 833 -3.09 8.98 11.80
CA ALA A 833 -1.93 8.80 12.68
C ALA A 833 -2.10 7.62 13.67
N ALA A 834 -3.31 7.43 14.20
CA ALA A 834 -3.64 6.30 15.07
C ALA A 834 -3.54 4.97 14.32
N SER A 835 -4.14 4.88 13.12
CA SER A 835 -4.10 3.68 12.29
C SER A 835 -2.67 3.32 11.87
N ARG A 836 -1.82 4.31 11.51
CA ARG A 836 -0.41 4.02 11.18
C ARG A 836 0.36 3.42 12.35
N LYS A 837 0.30 4.03 13.55
CA LYS A 837 0.97 3.50 14.75
C LYS A 837 0.46 2.11 15.13
N MET A 838 -0.82 1.83 14.86
CA MET A 838 -1.45 0.54 15.10
C MET A 838 -1.00 -0.54 14.07
N PHE A 839 -0.88 -0.21 12.78
CA PHE A 839 -0.31 -1.12 11.78
C PHE A 839 1.20 -1.30 11.94
N GLU A 840 1.92 -0.27 12.36
CA GLU A 840 3.33 -0.36 12.79
C GLU A 840 3.49 -1.38 13.91
N ASN A 841 2.67 -1.30 14.97
CA ASN A 841 2.65 -2.31 16.03
C ASN A 841 2.33 -3.73 15.50
N LEU A 842 1.36 -3.89 14.59
CA LEU A 842 1.02 -5.20 14.00
C LEU A 842 2.13 -5.80 13.12
N GLU A 843 2.88 -4.97 12.42
CA GLU A 843 3.98 -5.41 11.55
C GLU A 843 5.26 -5.67 12.35
N SER A 844 5.52 -4.90 13.41
CA SER A 844 6.74 -5.00 14.24
C SER A 844 6.61 -5.93 15.45
N SER A 845 5.39 -6.23 15.93
CA SER A 845 5.16 -7.04 17.13
C SER A 845 4.04 -8.05 16.92
N LYS A 846 4.21 -9.26 17.48
CA LYS A 846 3.32 -10.41 17.28
C LYS A 846 2.04 -10.34 18.14
N ILE A 847 1.36 -9.19 18.09
CA ILE A 847 0.04 -8.96 18.69
C ILE A 847 -0.97 -9.85 17.95
N SER A 848 -1.77 -10.62 18.68
CA SER A 848 -2.77 -11.51 18.07
C SER A 848 -4.06 -10.77 17.71
N LEU A 849 -4.89 -11.38 16.85
CA LEU A 849 -6.26 -10.89 16.59
C LEU A 849 -7.13 -10.81 17.84
N ALA A 850 -6.88 -11.68 18.83
CA ALA A 850 -7.59 -11.63 20.11
C ALA A 850 -7.18 -10.38 20.92
N ASP A 851 -5.90 -9.98 20.88
CA ASP A 851 -5.41 -8.76 21.51
C ASP A 851 -5.95 -7.50 20.82
N THR A 852 -6.03 -7.48 19.49
CA THR A 852 -6.62 -6.36 18.74
C THR A 852 -8.11 -6.22 19.00
N PHE A 853 -8.83 -7.33 19.20
CA PHE A 853 -10.23 -7.33 19.64
C PHE A 853 -10.37 -6.90 21.10
N ALA A 854 -9.46 -7.30 21.99
CA ALA A 854 -9.49 -6.95 23.41
C ALA A 854 -9.21 -5.45 23.65
N ASP A 855 -8.42 -4.78 22.82
CA ASP A 855 -8.23 -3.33 22.91
C ASP A 855 -9.33 -2.53 22.19
N LEU A 856 -9.86 -1.48 22.84
CA LEU A 856 -11.00 -0.72 22.31
C LEU A 856 -10.59 0.22 21.16
N ASN A 857 -9.42 0.86 21.26
CA ASN A 857 -8.96 1.81 20.26
C ASN A 857 -8.52 1.06 18.99
N THR A 858 -7.84 -0.07 19.18
CA THR A 858 -7.44 -0.98 18.10
C THR A 858 -8.66 -1.59 17.40
N TYR A 859 -9.62 -2.14 18.16
CA TYR A 859 -10.86 -2.69 17.60
C TYR A 859 -11.63 -1.65 16.77
N ASN A 860 -11.89 -0.45 17.32
CA ASN A 860 -12.60 0.61 16.60
C ASN A 860 -11.85 1.06 15.33
N SER A 861 -10.52 0.93 15.28
CA SER A 861 -9.70 1.26 14.09
C SER A 861 -9.72 0.15 13.02
N MET A 862 -10.02 -1.10 13.40
CA MET A 862 -10.05 -2.27 12.51
C MET A 862 -11.46 -2.68 12.07
N VAL A 863 -12.50 -2.37 12.86
CA VAL A 863 -13.81 -3.02 12.73
C VAL A 863 -14.40 -2.90 11.32
N SER A 864 -14.26 -1.75 10.64
CA SER A 864 -14.75 -1.56 9.27
C SER A 864 -14.00 -2.35 8.19
N ARG A 865 -12.77 -2.82 8.46
CA ARG A 865 -11.92 -3.55 7.49
C ARG A 865 -11.84 -5.05 7.79
N CYS A 866 -12.01 -5.44 9.05
CA CYS A 866 -11.82 -6.81 9.53
C CYS A 866 -13.07 -7.36 10.26
N PHE A 867 -14.27 -6.82 9.99
CA PHE A 867 -15.51 -7.29 10.63
C PHE A 867 -15.72 -8.79 10.43
N SER A 868 -15.66 -9.26 9.17
CA SER A 868 -15.83 -10.66 8.79
C SER A 868 -14.89 -11.59 9.57
N THR A 869 -13.62 -11.19 9.74
CA THR A 869 -12.62 -11.96 10.48
C THR A 869 -12.92 -12.00 11.98
N HIS A 870 -13.29 -10.86 12.59
CA HIS A 870 -13.62 -10.80 14.01
C HIS A 870 -14.93 -11.55 14.33
N GLU A 871 -15.95 -11.47 13.45
CA GLU A 871 -17.16 -12.27 13.56
C GLU A 871 -16.86 -13.76 13.41
N ARG A 872 -16.03 -14.17 12.45
CA ARG A 872 -15.62 -15.57 12.26
C ARG A 872 -14.86 -16.12 13.49
N MET A 873 -13.98 -15.31 14.09
CA MET A 873 -13.28 -15.64 15.34
C MET A 873 -14.26 -15.77 16.51
N VAL A 874 -15.21 -14.84 16.67
CA VAL A 874 -16.19 -14.87 17.76
C VAL A 874 -17.21 -16.00 17.59
N ARG A 875 -17.62 -16.34 16.35
CA ARG A 875 -18.52 -17.47 16.02
C ARG A 875 -17.94 -18.84 16.41
N GLN A 876 -16.61 -18.95 16.57
CA GLN A 876 -15.96 -20.19 17.01
C GLN A 876 -15.96 -20.38 18.54
N ILE A 877 -16.45 -19.40 19.31
CA ILE A 877 -16.48 -19.46 20.78
C ILE A 877 -17.79 -20.11 21.23
N ASP A 878 -17.73 -21.26 21.90
CA ASP A 878 -18.91 -21.83 22.57
C ASP A 878 -19.26 -21.02 23.82
N VAL A 879 -20.13 -20.02 23.64
CA VAL A 879 -20.69 -19.18 24.71
C VAL A 879 -21.60 -19.94 25.69
N THR A 880 -21.98 -21.18 25.36
CA THR A 880 -22.74 -22.08 26.24
C THR A 880 -21.88 -23.10 26.98
N SER A 881 -20.57 -23.12 26.74
CA SER A 881 -19.65 -23.98 27.48
C SER A 881 -19.56 -23.57 28.97
N PRO A 882 -19.54 -24.51 29.93
CA PRO A 882 -19.47 -24.19 31.37
C PRO A 882 -18.26 -23.32 31.72
N SER A 883 -17.10 -23.58 31.10
CA SER A 883 -15.87 -22.81 31.29
C SER A 883 -15.99 -21.36 30.82
N PHE A 884 -16.64 -21.09 29.68
CA PHE A 884 -16.90 -19.73 29.23
C PHE A 884 -17.87 -19.00 30.17
N ILE A 885 -18.91 -19.68 30.65
CA ILE A 885 -19.90 -19.11 31.58
C ILE A 885 -19.24 -18.76 32.92
N GLU A 886 -18.44 -19.67 33.50
CA GLU A 886 -17.69 -19.42 34.74
C GLU A 886 -16.69 -18.26 34.60
N GLN A 887 -15.90 -18.23 33.53
CA GLN A 887 -14.97 -17.14 33.26
C GLN A 887 -15.69 -15.80 33.06
N SER A 888 -16.79 -15.79 32.31
CA SER A 888 -17.58 -14.57 32.07
C SER A 888 -18.22 -14.03 33.36
N ILE A 889 -18.73 -14.92 34.23
CA ILE A 889 -19.22 -14.56 35.56
C ILE A 889 -18.08 -14.06 36.46
N HIS A 890 -16.88 -14.66 36.37
CA HIS A 890 -15.71 -14.18 37.10
C HIS A 890 -15.31 -12.77 36.68
N LEU A 891 -15.19 -12.49 35.37
CA LEU A 891 -14.89 -11.15 34.85
C LEU A 891 -15.98 -10.12 35.19
N ALA A 892 -17.25 -10.52 35.17
CA ALA A 892 -18.36 -9.68 35.61
C ALA A 892 -18.30 -9.36 37.12
N ARG A 893 -17.79 -10.28 37.96
CA ARG A 893 -17.59 -10.07 39.40
C ARG A 893 -16.38 -9.20 39.71
N THR A 894 -15.23 -9.42 39.06
CA THR A 894 -14.01 -8.60 39.28
C THR A 894 -14.24 -7.14 38.95
N GLY A 895 -15.12 -6.85 37.97
CA GLY A 895 -15.55 -5.49 37.66
C GLY A 895 -14.54 -4.67 36.88
N ASP A 896 -13.51 -5.29 36.28
CA ASP A 896 -12.63 -4.60 35.34
C ASP A 896 -13.42 -4.13 34.12
N ALA A 897 -13.40 -2.81 33.90
CA ALA A 897 -14.06 -2.17 32.78
C ALA A 897 -13.52 -2.66 31.43
N LYS A 898 -12.21 -2.96 31.28
CA LYS A 898 -11.67 -3.41 29.98
C LYS A 898 -12.17 -4.81 29.64
N SER A 899 -12.10 -5.74 30.58
CA SER A 899 -12.58 -7.12 30.44
C SER A 899 -14.09 -7.16 30.16
N ILE A 900 -14.89 -6.40 30.91
CA ILE A 900 -16.34 -6.35 30.71
C ILE A 900 -16.69 -5.74 29.35
N TRP A 901 -16.04 -4.66 28.90
CA TRP A 901 -16.28 -4.13 27.54
C TRP A 901 -15.80 -5.07 26.42
N THR A 902 -14.83 -5.96 26.68
CA THR A 902 -14.49 -7.04 25.75
C THR A 902 -15.58 -8.10 25.69
N LEU A 903 -16.13 -8.52 26.84
CA LEU A 903 -17.28 -9.44 26.89
C LEU A 903 -18.51 -8.85 26.19
N ILE A 904 -18.86 -7.58 26.43
CA ILE A 904 -19.97 -6.91 25.74
C ILE A 904 -19.74 -6.84 24.21
N ARG A 905 -18.50 -6.62 23.75
CA ARG A 905 -18.17 -6.65 22.31
C ARG A 905 -18.27 -8.05 21.71
N LEU A 906 -17.89 -9.09 22.46
CA LEU A 906 -18.09 -10.49 22.08
C LEU A 906 -19.58 -10.78 21.88
N LEU A 907 -20.42 -10.49 22.89
CA LEU A 907 -21.88 -10.70 22.81
C LEU A 907 -22.53 -9.92 21.65
N ARG A 908 -22.07 -8.70 21.34
CA ARG A 908 -22.53 -7.92 20.18
C ARG A 908 -22.13 -8.55 18.83
N SER A 909 -20.99 -9.20 18.76
CA SER A 909 -20.42 -9.75 17.52
C SER A 909 -20.81 -11.21 17.30
N HIS A 910 -21.28 -11.92 18.32
CA HIS A 910 -21.62 -13.33 18.24
C HIS A 910 -23.00 -13.55 17.60
N THR A 911 -23.04 -13.89 16.31
CA THR A 911 -24.31 -14.04 15.58
C THR A 911 -25.13 -15.30 15.95
N PRO A 912 -24.55 -16.51 16.13
CA PRO A 912 -25.32 -17.67 16.61
C PRO A 912 -26.01 -17.46 17.97
N LEU A 913 -25.38 -16.76 18.91
CA LEU A 913 -25.97 -16.37 20.20
C LEU A 913 -27.28 -15.59 20.03
N LYS A 914 -27.33 -14.64 19.09
CA LYS A 914 -28.54 -13.82 18.84
C LYS A 914 -29.69 -14.68 18.33
N ILE A 915 -29.39 -15.68 17.50
CA ILE A 915 -30.35 -16.65 16.96
C ILE A 915 -30.86 -17.57 18.08
N ALA A 916 -29.94 -18.16 18.86
CA ALA A 916 -30.28 -19.00 20.00
C ALA A 916 -31.15 -18.27 21.04
N LEU A 917 -30.84 -16.99 21.33
CA LEU A 917 -31.65 -16.16 22.22
C LEU A 917 -33.08 -15.94 21.70
N ALA A 918 -33.27 -15.71 20.40
CA ALA A 918 -34.60 -15.59 19.79
C ALA A 918 -35.40 -16.90 19.83
N MET A 919 -34.73 -18.06 19.81
CA MET A 919 -35.37 -19.38 19.89
C MET A 919 -35.74 -19.80 21.34
N SER A 920 -35.26 -19.09 22.35
CA SER A 920 -35.38 -19.48 23.77
C SER A 920 -36.79 -19.35 24.40
N TRP A 921 -37.81 -19.00 23.61
CA TRP A 921 -39.22 -18.96 24.02
C TRP A 921 -39.88 -20.33 24.17
N GLN A 922 -39.37 -21.37 23.51
CA GLN A 922 -39.97 -22.71 23.64
C GLN A 922 -39.78 -23.19 25.09
N PRO A 923 -40.85 -23.64 25.79
CA PRO A 923 -40.68 -24.22 27.11
C PRO A 923 -39.87 -25.51 27.00
N LEU A 924 -38.96 -25.73 27.95
CA LEU A 924 -38.37 -27.04 28.16
C LEU A 924 -39.52 -28.04 28.45
N PRO A 925 -39.68 -29.12 27.66
CA PRO A 925 -40.71 -30.12 27.93
C PRO A 925 -40.57 -30.67 29.34
N ASP A 926 -41.67 -31.08 29.97
CA ASP A 926 -41.60 -31.66 31.31
C ASP A 926 -40.77 -32.96 31.31
N ALA A 927 -40.23 -33.34 32.47
CA ALA A 927 -39.50 -34.59 32.64
C ALA A 927 -40.33 -35.83 32.21
N SER A 928 -41.66 -35.76 32.30
CA SER A 928 -42.58 -36.79 31.79
C SER A 928 -42.68 -36.83 30.26
N GLU A 929 -42.69 -35.68 29.58
CA GLU A 929 -42.91 -35.56 28.13
C GLU A 929 -41.67 -35.94 27.30
N LYS A 930 -40.47 -35.81 27.88
CA LYS A 930 -39.18 -36.19 27.26
C LYS A 930 -39.08 -37.66 26.85
N ALA A 931 -40.00 -38.51 27.32
CA ALA A 931 -40.08 -39.92 26.92
C ALA A 931 -40.87 -40.16 25.62
N LEU A 932 -41.73 -39.22 25.20
CA LEU A 932 -42.70 -39.41 24.10
C LEU A 932 -42.37 -38.58 22.86
N VAL A 933 -41.79 -37.38 23.01
CA VAL A 933 -41.32 -36.58 21.87
C VAL A 933 -39.86 -36.90 21.58
N ARG A 934 -39.56 -37.34 20.34
CA ARG A 934 -38.18 -37.38 19.83
C ARG A 934 -37.65 -35.96 19.65
N TYR A 935 -37.19 -35.36 20.74
CA TYR A 935 -36.40 -34.14 20.72
C TYR A 935 -35.06 -34.47 20.07
N TYR A 936 -34.92 -34.25 18.76
CA TYR A 936 -33.64 -34.40 18.06
C TYR A 936 -32.73 -33.25 18.52
N PRO A 937 -31.67 -33.51 19.30
CA PRO A 937 -30.71 -32.47 19.62
C PRO A 937 -29.75 -32.36 18.43
N GLU A 938 -29.79 -31.24 17.73
CA GLU A 938 -28.67 -30.87 16.86
C GLU A 938 -27.37 -30.88 17.69
N PRO A 939 -26.21 -31.21 17.08
CA PRO A 939 -24.94 -31.23 17.78
C PRO A 939 -24.60 -29.84 18.31
N ARG A 940 -24.83 -29.65 19.61
CA ARG A 940 -24.57 -28.43 20.37
C ARG A 940 -23.11 -28.04 20.21
N THR A 941 -22.90 -26.90 19.57
CA THR A 941 -21.60 -26.42 19.09
C THR A 941 -21.58 -24.89 19.09
N ALA A 942 -20.42 -24.26 18.90
CA ALA A 942 -20.34 -22.80 18.82
C ALA A 942 -21.23 -22.18 17.70
N GLU A 943 -21.55 -22.97 16.67
CA GLU A 943 -22.46 -22.55 15.59
C GLU A 943 -23.95 -22.77 15.89
N SER A 944 -24.29 -23.66 16.83
CA SER A 944 -25.65 -23.89 17.33
C SER A 944 -25.63 -24.00 18.88
N PRO A 945 -25.56 -22.85 19.59
CA PRO A 945 -25.53 -22.82 21.06
C PRO A 945 -26.90 -23.13 21.66
N ASP A 946 -26.95 -23.74 22.86
CA ASP A 946 -28.22 -24.04 23.54
C ASP A 946 -29.00 -22.74 23.90
N PRO A 947 -30.24 -22.56 23.40
CA PRO A 947 -31.07 -21.38 23.65
C PRO A 947 -31.28 -21.01 25.13
N HIS A 948 -31.44 -22.01 26.00
CA HIS A 948 -31.74 -21.81 27.42
C HIS A 948 -30.48 -21.57 28.24
N VAL A 949 -29.38 -22.25 27.93
CA VAL A 949 -28.07 -21.99 28.55
C VAL A 949 -27.54 -20.60 28.16
N ALA A 950 -27.71 -20.21 26.89
CA ALA A 950 -27.39 -18.86 26.43
C ALA A 950 -28.22 -17.79 27.14
N LEU A 951 -29.52 -18.04 27.33
CA LEU A 951 -30.40 -17.15 28.09
C LEU A 951 -29.98 -17.03 29.56
N GLU A 952 -29.72 -18.16 30.23
CA GLU A 952 -29.28 -18.17 31.63
C GLU A 952 -27.93 -17.49 31.84
N MET A 953 -26.97 -17.64 30.92
CA MET A 953 -25.70 -16.91 30.96
C MET A 953 -25.94 -15.39 31.00
N ILE A 954 -26.82 -14.83 30.16
CA ILE A 954 -27.14 -13.39 30.19
C ILE A 954 -27.73 -12.96 31.55
N HIS A 955 -28.59 -13.79 32.15
CA HIS A 955 -29.19 -13.50 33.45
C HIS A 955 -28.18 -13.59 34.60
N LEU A 956 -27.30 -14.60 34.59
CA LEU A 956 -26.21 -14.75 35.55
C LEU A 956 -25.18 -13.61 35.45
N LEU A 957 -24.89 -13.12 34.23
CA LEU A 957 -24.07 -11.94 33.99
C LEU A 957 -24.71 -10.67 34.56
N ALA A 958 -26.02 -10.46 34.35
CA ALA A 958 -26.72 -9.32 34.92
C ALA A 958 -26.64 -9.30 36.46
N ILE A 959 -26.86 -10.45 37.11
CA ILE A 959 -26.69 -10.60 38.56
C ILE A 959 -25.25 -10.28 38.97
N ALA A 960 -24.26 -10.89 38.32
CA ALA A 960 -22.83 -10.72 38.64
C ALA A 960 -22.38 -9.25 38.55
N ILE A 961 -22.75 -8.55 37.46
CA ILE A 961 -22.46 -7.13 37.26
C ILE A 961 -23.15 -6.28 38.34
N SER A 962 -24.43 -6.55 38.65
CA SER A 962 -25.15 -5.78 39.68
C SER A 962 -24.51 -5.86 41.07
N CYS A 963 -23.86 -6.99 41.37
CA CYS A 963 -23.22 -7.28 42.66
C CYS A 963 -21.72 -6.91 42.71
N SER A 964 -21.09 -6.54 41.58
CA SER A 964 -19.66 -6.19 41.57
C SER A 964 -19.38 -4.89 42.30
N LYS A 965 -18.55 -4.96 43.35
CA LYS A 965 -18.15 -3.81 44.17
C LYS A 965 -17.18 -2.85 43.47
N ALA A 966 -16.45 -3.31 42.45
CA ALA A 966 -15.51 -2.46 41.70
C ALA A 966 -16.21 -1.55 40.68
N LEU A 967 -17.44 -1.87 40.29
CA LEU A 967 -18.27 -1.02 39.44
C LEU A 967 -19.08 -0.03 40.29
N SER A 968 -18.94 1.26 40.01
CA SER A 968 -19.84 2.31 40.53
C SER A 968 -21.31 2.03 40.12
N PRO A 969 -22.31 2.33 40.96
CA PRO A 969 -23.73 2.02 40.68
C PRO A 969 -24.25 2.52 39.32
N PRO A 970 -23.90 3.74 38.84
CA PRO A 970 -24.32 4.20 37.52
C PRO A 970 -23.80 3.32 36.37
N ARG A 971 -22.55 2.84 36.46
CA ARG A 971 -21.93 1.94 35.46
C ARG A 971 -22.50 0.52 35.55
N ALA A 972 -22.68 -0.01 36.76
CA ALA A 972 -23.33 -1.31 36.97
C ALA A 972 -24.77 -1.30 36.42
N TYR A 973 -25.54 -0.24 36.68
CA TYR A 973 -26.87 -0.05 36.11
C TYR A 973 -26.83 0.04 34.58
N ALA A 974 -25.94 0.85 33.99
CA ALA A 974 -25.85 1.00 32.54
C ALA A 974 -25.55 -0.34 31.82
N LEU A 975 -24.69 -1.18 32.40
CA LEU A 975 -24.36 -2.50 31.87
C LEU A 975 -25.52 -3.51 32.02
N VAL A 976 -26.22 -3.53 33.15
CA VAL A 976 -27.40 -4.39 33.34
C VAL A 976 -28.56 -3.94 32.45
N HIS A 977 -28.76 -2.63 32.29
CA HIS A 977 -29.70 -2.05 31.34
C HIS A 977 -29.34 -2.37 29.88
N TRP A 978 -28.04 -2.44 29.56
CA TRP A 978 -27.60 -2.90 28.24
C TRP A 978 -27.97 -4.37 28.00
N LEU A 979 -27.80 -5.26 28.99
CA LEU A 979 -28.23 -6.66 28.88
C LEU A 979 -29.76 -6.79 28.75
N TYR A 980 -30.53 -5.97 29.48
CA TYR A 980 -31.99 -5.86 29.29
C TYR A 980 -32.34 -5.48 27.85
N ALA A 981 -31.76 -4.40 27.33
CA ALA A 981 -32.00 -3.94 25.97
C ALA A 981 -31.52 -4.94 24.90
N PHE A 982 -30.46 -5.71 25.17
CA PHE A 982 -29.95 -6.75 24.28
C PHE A 982 -30.92 -7.93 24.15
N LEU A 983 -31.48 -8.44 25.26
CA LEU A 983 -32.55 -9.45 25.21
C LEU A 983 -33.80 -8.94 24.49
N MET A 984 -34.24 -7.72 24.80
CA MET A 984 -35.40 -7.10 24.16
C MET A 984 -35.20 -6.87 22.65
N ARG A 985 -34.00 -6.50 22.20
CA ARG A 985 -33.67 -6.30 20.77
C ARG A 985 -33.59 -7.60 19.98
N HIS A 986 -33.25 -8.71 20.62
CA HIS A 986 -33.14 -10.03 20.00
C HIS A 986 -34.33 -10.95 20.32
N ASN A 987 -35.49 -10.35 20.66
CA ASN A 987 -36.74 -11.05 20.97
C ASN A 987 -36.52 -12.24 21.93
N ALA A 988 -35.87 -12.02 23.07
CA ALA A 988 -35.62 -13.05 24.08
C ALA A 988 -36.42 -12.79 25.37
N PRO A 989 -36.91 -13.83 26.08
CA PRO A 989 -37.73 -13.68 27.27
C PRO A 989 -36.91 -13.20 28.48
N VAL A 990 -37.26 -12.02 29.00
CA VAL A 990 -36.64 -11.45 30.21
C VAL A 990 -37.23 -12.12 31.46
N ARG A 991 -36.39 -12.83 32.23
CA ARG A 991 -36.78 -13.44 33.51
C ARG A 991 -36.70 -12.43 34.66
N PRO A 992 -37.52 -12.56 35.72
CA PRO A 992 -37.47 -11.70 36.91
C PRO A 992 -36.07 -11.43 37.46
N ALA A 993 -35.18 -12.43 37.43
CA ALA A 993 -33.80 -12.34 37.92
C ALA A 993 -33.00 -11.14 37.36
N LEU A 994 -33.18 -10.79 36.09
CA LEU A 994 -32.47 -9.66 35.46
C LEU A 994 -33.09 -8.31 35.85
N VAL A 995 -34.41 -8.27 36.05
CA VAL A 995 -35.11 -7.08 36.55
C VAL A 995 -34.77 -6.80 38.02
N ARG A 996 -34.63 -7.86 38.85
CA ARG A 996 -34.09 -7.77 40.21
C ARG A 996 -32.65 -7.25 40.23
N ALA A 997 -31.80 -7.73 39.32
CA ALA A 997 -30.44 -7.21 39.16
C ALA A 997 -30.42 -5.72 38.74
N MET A 998 -31.36 -5.30 37.88
CA MET A 998 -31.52 -3.90 37.45
C MET A 998 -32.00 -3.00 38.60
N TYR A 999 -32.97 -3.44 39.41
CA TYR A 999 -33.39 -2.75 40.63
C TYR A 999 -32.26 -2.67 41.68
N HIS A 1000 -31.52 -3.77 41.86
CA HIS A 1000 -30.37 -3.82 42.77
C HIS A 1000 -29.30 -2.80 42.38
N ALA A 1001 -28.87 -2.78 41.12
CA ALA A 1001 -27.85 -1.83 40.64
C ALA A 1001 -28.36 -0.38 40.57
N GLY A 1002 -29.57 -0.17 40.04
CA GLY A 1002 -30.09 1.16 39.72
C GLY A 1002 -30.73 1.92 40.89
N ILE A 1003 -31.25 1.22 41.91
CA ILE A 1003 -31.94 1.81 43.05
C ILE A 1003 -31.29 1.43 44.37
N LEU A 1004 -31.16 0.14 44.68
CA LEU A 1004 -30.71 -0.30 46.02
C LEU A 1004 -29.26 0.10 46.29
N ARG A 1005 -28.36 -0.10 45.32
CA ARG A 1005 -26.96 0.32 45.41
C ARG A 1005 -26.81 1.84 45.37
N CYS A 1006 -27.52 2.54 44.49
CA CYS A 1006 -27.53 4.01 44.47
C CYS A 1006 -27.91 4.60 45.84
N ARG A 1007 -28.99 4.10 46.47
CA ARG A 1007 -29.40 4.50 47.84
C ARG A 1007 -28.34 4.19 48.90
N ARG A 1008 -27.71 3.00 48.85
CA ARG A 1008 -26.66 2.57 49.81
C ARG A 1008 -25.35 3.35 49.67
N GLU A 1009 -25.01 3.76 48.46
CA GLU A 1009 -23.73 4.40 48.11
C GLU A 1009 -23.86 5.93 47.91
N GLY A 1010 -25.02 6.52 48.27
CA GLY A 1010 -25.24 7.98 48.30
C GLY A 1010 -25.52 8.65 46.95
N TYR A 1011 -25.77 7.89 45.88
CA TYR A 1011 -26.03 8.44 44.55
C TYR A 1011 -27.49 8.87 44.38
N SER A 1012 -27.70 10.05 43.78
CA SER A 1012 -29.01 10.51 43.35
C SER A 1012 -29.57 9.64 42.21
N ILE A 1013 -30.89 9.47 42.20
CA ILE A 1013 -31.61 8.69 41.19
C ILE A 1013 -32.54 9.66 40.47
N SER A 1014 -32.38 9.79 39.14
CA SER A 1014 -33.27 10.63 38.33
C SER A 1014 -34.69 10.04 38.28
N PRO A 1015 -35.75 10.87 38.28
CA PRO A 1015 -37.13 10.39 38.26
C PRO A 1015 -37.40 9.40 37.10
N THR A 1016 -36.93 9.71 35.89
CA THR A 1016 -37.07 8.86 34.70
C THR A 1016 -36.41 7.47 34.87
N LYS A 1017 -35.28 7.39 35.57
CA LYS A 1017 -34.61 6.11 35.87
C LYS A 1017 -35.41 5.31 36.90
N TYR A 1018 -35.93 5.99 37.92
CA TYR A 1018 -36.79 5.39 38.94
C TYR A 1018 -38.06 4.79 38.31
N GLU A 1019 -38.76 5.60 37.52
CA GLU A 1019 -39.97 5.23 36.80
C GLU A 1019 -39.73 4.07 35.82
N PHE A 1020 -38.68 4.12 35.01
CA PHE A 1020 -38.33 3.04 34.09
C PHE A 1020 -38.11 1.70 34.81
N ILE A 1021 -37.34 1.69 35.90
CA ILE A 1021 -37.08 0.47 36.67
C ILE A 1021 -38.38 -0.06 37.29
N PHE A 1022 -39.24 0.80 37.84
CA PHE A 1022 -40.51 0.37 38.41
C PHE A 1022 -41.51 -0.11 37.35
N ASN A 1023 -41.53 0.48 36.15
CA ASN A 1023 -42.31 -0.02 35.02
C ASN A 1023 -41.81 -1.39 34.53
N ALA A 1024 -40.49 -1.64 34.54
CA ALA A 1024 -39.93 -2.97 34.28
C ALA A 1024 -40.31 -3.99 35.36
N VAL A 1025 -40.21 -3.65 36.66
CA VAL A 1025 -40.69 -4.52 37.76
C VAL A 1025 -42.18 -4.83 37.59
N LYS A 1026 -43.01 -3.82 37.30
CA LYS A 1026 -44.46 -4.00 37.04
C LYS A 1026 -44.74 -4.98 35.91
N ARG A 1027 -43.94 -4.92 34.83
CA ARG A 1027 -44.11 -5.73 33.62
C ARG A 1027 -43.70 -7.20 33.78
N PHE A 1028 -42.68 -7.49 34.60
CA PHE A 1028 -42.09 -8.83 34.71
C PHE A 1028 -42.23 -9.51 36.08
N GLU A 1029 -42.62 -8.76 37.13
CA GLU A 1029 -42.91 -9.28 38.47
C GLU A 1029 -44.30 -8.86 39.01
N GLY A 1030 -45.04 -8.05 38.26
CA GLY A 1030 -46.41 -7.66 38.58
C GLY A 1030 -46.55 -6.41 39.45
N SER A 1031 -47.78 -5.91 39.54
CA SER A 1031 -48.11 -4.67 40.26
C SER A 1031 -48.02 -4.82 41.79
N GLU A 1032 -48.20 -6.03 42.31
CA GLU A 1032 -48.10 -6.34 43.74
C GLU A 1032 -46.68 -6.13 44.27
N VAL A 1033 -45.66 -6.62 43.54
CA VAL A 1033 -44.24 -6.44 43.89
C VAL A 1033 -43.84 -4.97 43.87
N VAL A 1034 -44.33 -4.20 42.89
CA VAL A 1034 -44.18 -2.73 42.88
C VAL A 1034 -44.81 -2.08 44.12
N THR A 1035 -46.00 -2.52 44.51
CA THR A 1035 -46.73 -1.99 45.68
C THR A 1035 -45.98 -2.32 46.98
N ALA A 1036 -45.42 -3.53 47.11
CA ALA A 1036 -44.59 -3.92 48.24
C ALA A 1036 -43.27 -3.13 48.33
N LEU A 1037 -42.60 -2.89 47.20
CA LEU A 1037 -41.36 -2.10 47.13
C LEU A 1037 -41.56 -0.59 47.35
N MET A 1038 -42.79 -0.08 47.26
CA MET A 1038 -43.16 1.31 47.52
C MET A 1038 -43.71 1.54 48.93
N GLN A 1039 -44.02 0.49 49.70
CA GLN A 1039 -44.38 0.63 51.11
C GLN A 1039 -43.14 0.97 51.97
N PRO A 1040 -43.29 1.76 53.05
CA PRO A 1040 -42.22 1.94 54.02
C PRO A 1040 -41.88 0.59 54.68
N PRO A 1041 -40.61 0.37 55.08
CA PRO A 1041 -40.20 -0.91 55.66
C PRO A 1041 -40.96 -1.19 56.96
N ARG A 1042 -41.73 -2.29 56.99
CA ARG A 1042 -42.49 -2.75 58.16
C ARG A 1042 -41.54 -3.33 59.21
N VAL A 1043 -40.88 -2.46 59.96
CA VAL A 1043 -40.04 -2.83 61.11
C VAL A 1043 -40.95 -3.25 62.27
N GLY A 1044 -40.91 -4.55 62.62
CA GLY A 1044 -41.47 -5.05 63.89
C GLY A 1044 -42.90 -5.61 63.84
N ARG A 1045 -43.07 -6.80 63.25
CA ARG A 1045 -43.96 -7.84 63.80
C ARG A 1045 -43.28 -9.19 63.70
N THR A 1046 -43.37 -9.99 64.76
CA THR A 1046 -42.88 -11.38 64.83
C THR A 1046 -44.01 -12.35 64.45
N PRO A 1047 -43.69 -13.51 63.83
CA PRO A 1047 -44.71 -14.47 63.38
C PRO A 1047 -45.26 -15.29 64.55
N VAL A 1048 -46.28 -14.77 65.24
CA VAL A 1048 -47.02 -15.46 66.31
C VAL A 1048 -48.54 -15.26 66.19
N ASP A 1049 -48.99 -14.09 65.71
CA ASP A 1049 -50.40 -13.67 65.82
C ASP A 1049 -51.32 -14.08 64.63
N GLU A 1050 -50.84 -14.85 63.64
CA GLU A 1050 -51.62 -15.27 62.45
C GLU A 1050 -52.25 -16.67 62.59
N LEU A 1051 -52.66 -17.07 63.81
CA LEU A 1051 -53.35 -18.33 64.11
C LEU A 1051 -54.66 -18.17 64.90
N ALA A 1052 -55.35 -17.03 64.72
CA ALA A 1052 -56.69 -16.81 65.27
C ALA A 1052 -57.58 -15.96 64.33
N GLY A 1053 -58.59 -16.59 63.73
CA GLY A 1053 -59.48 -16.01 62.71
C GLY A 1053 -59.13 -16.53 61.31
N ASP A 1054 -59.96 -17.30 60.60
CA ASP A 1054 -61.39 -17.58 60.80
C ASP A 1054 -61.75 -19.07 60.58
N SER A 1055 -62.91 -19.46 61.13
CA SER A 1055 -63.49 -20.79 61.00
C SER A 1055 -64.85 -20.78 60.29
N VAL A 1056 -64.90 -21.33 59.07
CA VAL A 1056 -66.04 -22.05 58.49
C VAL A 1056 -65.48 -23.21 57.65
#